data_AF-A0A7W0XJR3-F1
#
_entry.id   AF-A0A7W0XJR3-F1
#
_cell.length_a   1.000
_cell.length_b   1.000
_cell.length_c   1.000
_cell.angle_alpha   90.00
_cell.angle_beta   90.00
_cell.angle_gamma   90.00
#
_symmetry.space_group_name_H-M   'P 1'
#
loop_
_entity.id
_entity.type
_entity.pdbx_description
1 polymer ?
#
loop_
_entity_poly.entity_id
_entity_poly.type
_entity_poly.pdbx_seq_one_letter_code
_entity_poly.pdbx_strand_id
1 'polypeptide(L)'
;PPVPELRLFITDTLGNPFFEEDTLVQVGAVAKSRRDANAVKKGQPITVVIGNPPYKEKARGRGGWIEAGTKGYEKPLDRWRPPRNWGVGAHAKHLKNLYIYFWRWATWKVFGSGLTASTGLPETDQEGIVCFITVAGFLNGPGFERMREDLRQTCSDIWVVDCSPEGHQPNVPTRIFQGVQQPVCIVLAARKLGKNAKEPARVHFRTLPEGRREAKFAVLAGLSLDGPGWVNGPTGWRDPFLPAAAGAWAAFPALKDLFVYDGSGVMPGRTWIIAPDAASLKARWSRLISEKDATKKETLFHPHLRKAEPGDKPFRKADSRGLAGHEARLEPVINDGKAGVEPIRYGFRSLDRQWIIPDARLINQPNPTLWQAYSSQQTHLTAPEDRTPTAGPALTFTSLIPDLHHYHGRGGRVFPLWRDAGATQPNVRPALLEQLATAYGRSVSAEDVMAYLAAVVAHPAFTVRFAPDLVRPGLRVPLTADAALFAEAVALGREVVWLHCYGERFADPAANRPKRAPRLPKDKAPTIPVGGAIPSAPEPLPDTMDYDAAGRRLRIGKGYVENVSPEMWAYEVSGKPVLRQWFSYRRRDRTRPIIGDRRPPSPLDSVQPEGWLAEYTTDLLDLLHVLGRLIALEPAQADLLARICAGPLRSVGDLGAAGALAVLEVAKASRAKRVKPGAASA
;
A
#
# COMPACT_ATOMS: atom_id res chain seq x y z
N PRO A 1 42.13 -21.53 25.59
CA PRO A 1 42.52 -20.10 25.52
C PRO A 1 41.62 -19.25 26.42
N PRO A 2 42.15 -18.29 27.20
CA PRO A 2 41.29 -17.32 27.88
C PRO A 2 40.45 -16.58 26.83
N VAL A 3 39.18 -16.34 27.13
CA VAL A 3 38.32 -15.51 26.29
C VAL A 3 38.98 -14.13 26.20
N PRO A 4 39.25 -13.60 24.99
CA PRO A 4 39.83 -12.27 24.85
C PRO A 4 38.98 -11.25 25.60
N GLU A 5 39.62 -10.28 26.25
CA GLU A 5 38.90 -9.22 26.94
C GLU A 5 37.99 -8.46 25.96
N LEU A 6 36.71 -8.32 26.32
CA LEU A 6 35.71 -7.65 25.49
C LEU A 6 36.07 -6.17 25.33
N ARG A 7 36.45 -5.77 24.11
CA ARG A 7 36.72 -4.36 23.76
C ARG A 7 35.40 -3.60 23.59
N LEU A 8 34.95 -2.94 24.64
CA LEU A 8 33.74 -2.11 24.65
C LEU A 8 34.06 -0.64 24.39
N PHE A 9 33.30 -0.02 23.49
CA PHE A 9 33.48 1.38 23.12
C PHE A 9 32.19 2.20 23.27
N ILE A 10 32.28 3.39 23.85
CA ILE A 10 31.23 4.40 23.85
C ILE A 10 31.46 5.29 22.62
N THR A 11 30.71 5.05 21.56
CA THR A 11 30.90 5.73 20.26
C THR A 11 29.60 5.75 19.45
N ASP A 12 29.48 6.69 18.50
CA ASP A 12 28.54 6.55 17.39
C ASP A 12 29.20 5.73 16.27
N THR A 13 28.65 4.55 16.00
CA THR A 13 29.13 3.65 14.94
C THR A 13 29.12 4.33 13.58
N LEU A 14 28.10 5.16 13.30
CA LEU A 14 27.94 5.85 12.02
C LEU A 14 28.75 7.15 11.92
N GLY A 15 29.46 7.55 12.98
CA GLY A 15 30.36 8.70 12.97
C GLY A 15 31.46 8.58 11.92
N ASN A 16 31.97 9.71 11.42
CA ASN A 16 33.03 9.73 10.41
C ASN A 16 34.34 9.14 10.98
N PRO A 17 34.86 8.03 10.43
CA PRO A 17 36.08 7.41 10.92
C PRO A 17 37.35 8.17 10.51
N PHE A 18 37.25 9.15 9.61
CA PHE A 18 38.37 9.93 9.05
C PHE A 18 38.47 11.35 9.60
N PHE A 19 37.59 11.75 10.52
CA PHE A 19 37.58 13.09 11.11
C PHE A 19 37.83 13.00 12.62
N GLU A 20 38.86 13.69 13.10
CA GLU A 20 39.07 13.99 14.52
C GLU A 20 38.54 15.40 14.78
N GLU A 21 37.52 15.56 15.65
CA GLU A 21 37.10 16.90 16.11
C GLU A 21 38.22 17.57 16.92
N ASP A 22 38.35 18.91 16.81
CA ASP A 22 39.42 19.71 17.41
C ASP A 22 39.78 19.32 18.86
N THR A 23 41.09 19.34 19.12
CA THR A 23 41.78 18.89 20.34
C THR A 23 41.34 19.56 21.64
N LEU A 24 40.69 20.73 21.58
CA LEU A 24 40.39 21.57 22.75
C LEU A 24 39.22 21.09 23.63
N VAL A 25 38.47 20.06 23.23
CA VAL A 25 37.33 19.49 24.01
C VAL A 25 37.61 18.05 24.51
N GLN A 26 38.82 17.52 24.31
CA GLN A 26 39.11 16.07 24.41
C GLN A 26 39.88 15.61 25.67
N VAL A 27 39.48 16.01 26.88
CA VAL A 27 40.06 15.44 28.11
C VAL A 27 39.02 14.55 28.81
N GLY A 28 39.15 13.22 28.72
CA GLY A 28 38.28 12.27 29.43
C GLY A 28 38.15 10.88 28.79
N ALA A 29 37.62 9.92 29.56
CA ALA A 29 37.48 8.51 29.17
C ALA A 29 36.61 8.28 27.92
N VAL A 30 35.57 9.11 27.71
CA VAL A 30 34.68 9.03 26.53
C VAL A 30 35.40 9.43 25.24
N ALA A 31 36.25 10.46 25.29
CA ALA A 31 37.03 10.90 24.13
C ALA A 31 38.07 9.84 23.72
N LYS A 32 38.72 9.21 24.71
CA LYS A 32 39.61 8.06 24.46
C LYS A 32 38.85 6.89 23.83
N SER A 33 37.70 6.52 24.39
CA SER A 33 36.86 5.45 23.84
C SER A 33 36.41 5.70 22.40
N ARG A 34 36.07 6.96 22.04
CA ARG A 34 35.74 7.36 20.67
C ARG A 34 36.94 7.26 19.72
N ARG A 35 38.14 7.69 20.16
CA ARG A 35 39.38 7.57 19.37
C ARG A 35 39.74 6.10 19.11
N ASP A 36 39.72 5.27 20.15
CA ASP A 36 40.02 3.85 20.04
C ASP A 36 39.02 3.14 19.12
N ALA A 37 37.72 3.49 19.20
CA ALA A 37 36.72 2.99 18.29
C ALA A 37 36.98 3.40 16.84
N ASN A 38 37.36 4.66 16.58
CA ASN A 38 37.68 5.13 15.24
C ASN A 38 38.92 4.42 14.66
N ALA A 39 39.91 4.10 15.49
CA ALA A 39 41.06 3.30 15.06
C ALA A 39 40.64 1.89 14.61
N VAL A 40 39.70 1.25 15.32
CA VAL A 40 39.10 -0.03 14.87
C VAL A 40 38.35 0.14 13.55
N LYS A 41 37.49 1.16 13.44
CA LYS A 41 36.70 1.44 12.23
C LYS A 41 37.59 1.71 11.01
N LYS A 42 38.72 2.40 11.19
CA LYS A 42 39.65 2.77 10.12
C LYS A 42 40.59 1.64 9.73
N GLY A 43 41.27 1.02 10.70
CA GLY A 43 42.47 0.21 10.44
C GLY A 43 42.33 -1.29 10.66
N GLN A 44 41.38 -1.75 11.48
CA GLN A 44 41.28 -3.18 11.81
C GLN A 44 40.37 -3.92 10.83
N PRO A 45 40.81 -5.02 10.20
CA PRO A 45 39.93 -5.91 9.45
C PRO A 45 38.86 -6.50 10.38
N ILE A 46 37.60 -6.39 9.99
CA ILE A 46 36.48 -6.97 10.73
C ILE A 46 35.81 -7.97 9.81
N THR A 47 35.84 -9.24 10.18
CA THR A 47 35.26 -10.34 9.38
C THR A 47 33.81 -10.64 9.77
N VAL A 48 33.36 -10.22 10.95
CA VAL A 48 32.00 -10.49 11.43
C VAL A 48 31.38 -9.24 12.05
N VAL A 49 30.20 -8.87 11.57
CA VAL A 49 29.33 -7.88 12.22
C VAL A 49 27.98 -8.52 12.49
N ILE A 50 27.59 -8.55 13.76
CA ILE A 50 26.28 -9.07 14.21
C ILE A 50 25.55 -8.05 15.08
N GLY A 51 24.22 -8.15 15.17
CA GLY A 51 23.45 -7.37 16.14
C GLY A 51 22.00 -7.09 15.77
N ASN A 52 21.39 -6.19 16.56
CA ASN A 52 20.05 -5.67 16.35
C ASN A 52 20.11 -4.14 16.15
N PRO A 53 20.33 -3.66 14.90
CA PRO A 53 20.37 -2.24 14.62
C PRO A 53 19.07 -1.52 14.99
N PRO A 54 19.10 -0.24 15.39
CA PRO A 54 17.90 0.48 15.80
C PRO A 54 16.89 0.69 14.66
N TYR A 55 15.61 0.50 14.97
CA TYR A 55 14.50 0.62 14.01
C TYR A 55 13.92 2.03 14.04
N LYS A 56 14.20 2.82 13.00
CA LYS A 56 13.58 4.14 12.83
C LYS A 56 13.42 4.48 11.35
N GLU A 57 12.19 4.73 10.94
CA GLU A 57 11.88 5.24 9.60
C GLU A 57 12.11 6.76 9.51
N LYS A 58 12.27 7.26 8.28
CA LYS A 58 12.45 8.70 7.99
C LYS A 58 13.60 9.31 8.81
N ALA A 59 14.65 8.54 9.03
CA ALA A 59 15.81 8.87 9.86
C ALA A 59 16.84 9.77 9.14
N ARG A 60 16.41 10.58 8.16
CA ARG A 60 17.29 11.52 7.45
C ARG A 60 18.04 12.40 8.45
N GLY A 61 19.34 12.55 8.28
CA GLY A 61 20.24 13.29 9.16
C GLY A 61 20.79 12.47 10.33
N ARG A 62 20.37 11.21 10.48
CA ARG A 62 20.90 10.28 11.51
C ARG A 62 21.83 9.21 10.94
N GLY A 63 22.19 9.31 9.65
CA GLY A 63 23.09 8.35 9.00
C GLY A 63 24.57 8.62 9.18
N GLY A 64 24.95 9.69 9.88
CA GLY A 64 26.34 10.08 10.08
C GLY A 64 27.12 10.13 8.75
N TRP A 65 28.30 9.51 8.73
CA TRP A 65 29.17 9.43 7.56
C TRP A 65 28.57 8.64 6.40
N ILE A 66 27.72 7.64 6.66
CA ILE A 66 27.05 6.89 5.59
C ILE A 66 26.19 7.81 4.72
N GLU A 67 25.53 8.81 5.34
CA GLU A 67 24.70 9.79 4.63
C GLU A 67 25.49 11.05 4.19
N ALA A 68 26.51 11.46 4.95
CA ALA A 68 27.26 12.68 4.68
C ALA A 68 28.43 12.47 3.69
N GLY A 69 29.08 11.30 3.74
CA GLY A 69 30.29 10.98 2.99
C GLY A 69 31.51 11.78 3.43
N THR A 70 32.61 11.57 2.71
CA THR A 70 33.82 12.40 2.78
C THR A 70 33.80 13.41 1.64
N LYS A 71 34.24 14.65 1.88
CA LYS A 71 34.29 15.69 0.83
C LYS A 71 35.16 15.21 -0.34
N GLY A 72 34.66 15.33 -1.56
CA GLY A 72 35.34 14.89 -2.79
C GLY A 72 35.08 13.44 -3.20
N TYR A 73 34.36 12.66 -2.38
CA TYR A 73 34.05 11.25 -2.65
C TYR A 73 32.55 10.99 -2.71
N GLU A 74 32.17 9.82 -3.25
CA GLU A 74 30.78 9.37 -3.25
C GLU A 74 30.33 9.09 -1.81
N LYS A 75 29.07 9.45 -1.49
CA LYS A 75 28.48 9.11 -0.21
C LYS A 75 28.22 7.61 -0.15
N PRO A 76 28.60 6.90 0.92
CA PRO A 76 28.41 5.45 1.00
C PRO A 76 26.98 4.99 0.73
N LEU A 77 25.96 5.76 1.15
CA LEU A 77 24.55 5.47 0.91
C LEU A 77 24.13 5.61 -0.56
N ASP A 78 24.75 6.52 -1.33
CA ASP A 78 24.36 6.80 -2.72
C ASP A 78 24.59 5.59 -3.63
N ARG A 79 25.54 4.71 -3.27
CA ARG A 79 25.76 3.41 -3.93
C ARG A 79 24.51 2.53 -3.96
N TRP A 80 23.64 2.65 -2.95
CA TRP A 80 22.37 1.92 -2.84
C TRP A 80 21.17 2.67 -3.43
N ARG A 81 21.39 3.84 -4.02
CA ARG A 81 20.32 4.62 -4.64
C ARG A 81 20.02 4.07 -6.04
N PRO A 82 18.77 3.66 -6.32
CA PRO A 82 18.42 3.17 -7.64
C PRO A 82 18.64 4.21 -8.74
N PRO A 83 19.20 3.82 -9.90
CA PRO A 83 19.25 4.65 -11.10
C PRO A 83 17.86 5.14 -11.54
N ARG A 84 17.81 6.32 -12.17
CA ARG A 84 16.53 6.94 -12.59
C ARG A 84 15.78 6.11 -13.64
N ASN A 85 16.49 5.45 -14.54
CA ASN A 85 15.92 4.63 -15.61
C ASN A 85 15.22 3.37 -15.09
N TRP A 86 15.41 2.99 -13.83
CA TRP A 86 14.68 1.86 -13.23
C TRP A 86 13.24 2.20 -12.82
N GLY A 87 12.84 3.47 -12.82
CA GLY A 87 11.47 3.88 -12.51
C GLY A 87 11.07 3.80 -11.03
N VAL A 88 11.94 3.31 -10.13
CA VAL A 88 11.65 3.10 -8.70
C VAL A 88 12.07 4.27 -7.79
N GLY A 89 12.53 5.39 -8.38
CA GLY A 89 13.10 6.52 -7.64
C GLY A 89 12.17 7.16 -6.61
N ALA A 90 10.85 7.07 -6.79
CA ALA A 90 9.86 7.55 -5.82
C ALA A 90 9.94 6.83 -4.45
N HIS A 91 10.49 5.61 -4.44
CA HIS A 91 10.64 4.77 -3.26
C HIS A 91 12.02 4.89 -2.59
N ALA A 92 13.00 5.58 -3.21
CA ALA A 92 14.34 5.74 -2.66
C ALA A 92 14.38 6.45 -1.29
N LYS A 93 13.29 7.13 -0.90
CA LYS A 93 13.12 7.70 0.45
C LYS A 93 13.23 6.65 1.58
N HIS A 94 12.91 5.38 1.30
CA HIS A 94 12.96 4.29 2.28
C HIS A 94 14.38 3.84 2.63
N LEU A 95 15.39 4.20 1.82
CA LEU A 95 16.81 4.03 2.19
C LEU A 95 17.18 4.86 3.43
N LYS A 96 16.36 5.84 3.80
CA LYS A 96 16.54 6.70 4.98
C LYS A 96 15.93 6.07 6.23
N ASN A 97 16.10 4.77 6.38
CA ASN A 97 15.75 4.04 7.59
C ASN A 97 17.05 3.75 8.35
N LEU A 98 17.03 3.88 9.68
CA LEU A 98 18.26 3.82 10.48
C LEU A 98 18.97 2.46 10.35
N TYR A 99 18.24 1.35 10.34
CA TYR A 99 18.80 0.01 10.13
C TYR A 99 19.51 -0.14 8.78
N ILE A 100 19.12 0.61 7.75
CA ILE A 100 19.78 0.61 6.43
C ILE A 100 21.16 1.27 6.51
N TYR A 101 21.32 2.30 7.33
CA TYR A 101 22.63 2.92 7.55
C TYR A 101 23.60 1.95 8.22
N PHE A 102 23.13 1.15 9.18
CA PHE A 102 23.93 0.09 9.80
C PHE A 102 24.24 -1.05 8.84
N TRP A 103 23.28 -1.49 8.01
CA TRP A 103 23.54 -2.43 6.92
C TRP A 103 24.62 -1.91 5.97
N ARG A 104 24.54 -0.63 5.57
CA ARG A 104 25.52 -0.05 4.65
C ARG A 104 26.90 0.08 5.29
N TRP A 105 26.94 0.50 6.55
CA TRP A 105 28.18 0.57 7.31
C TRP A 105 28.83 -0.80 7.47
N ALA A 106 28.05 -1.82 7.81
CA ALA A 106 28.54 -3.18 8.01
C ALA A 106 29.07 -3.79 6.70
N THR A 107 28.35 -3.65 5.58
CA THR A 107 28.81 -4.16 4.27
C THR A 107 30.04 -3.41 3.75
N TRP A 108 30.12 -2.10 4.00
CA TRP A 108 31.32 -1.31 3.71
C TRP A 108 32.50 -1.80 4.56
N LYS A 109 32.29 -2.08 5.85
CA LYS A 109 33.37 -2.44 6.78
C LYS A 109 33.87 -3.88 6.62
N VAL A 110 32.96 -4.81 6.36
CA VAL A 110 33.25 -6.26 6.31
C VAL A 110 33.62 -6.72 4.90
N PHE A 111 32.98 -6.16 3.88
CA PHE A 111 33.21 -6.59 2.48
C PHE A 111 34.02 -5.57 1.67
N GLY A 112 34.27 -4.38 2.20
CA GLY A 112 34.93 -3.31 1.45
C GLY A 112 34.12 -2.76 0.28
N SER A 113 32.82 -3.10 0.14
CA SER A 113 32.04 -2.68 -1.04
C SER A 113 31.98 -1.14 -1.10
N GLY A 114 32.36 -0.55 -2.23
CA GLY A 114 32.37 0.91 -2.41
C GLY A 114 33.44 1.64 -1.61
N LEU A 115 34.49 0.96 -1.12
CA LEU A 115 35.58 1.59 -0.35
C LEU A 115 36.34 2.61 -1.21
N THR A 116 36.73 2.25 -2.43
CA THR A 116 37.42 3.16 -3.36
C THR A 116 36.56 4.38 -3.67
N ALA A 117 35.28 4.19 -3.99
CA ALA A 117 34.38 5.28 -4.34
C ALA A 117 34.14 6.28 -3.19
N SER A 118 34.14 5.80 -1.94
CA SER A 118 33.82 6.59 -0.76
C SER A 118 35.03 7.18 -0.03
N THR A 119 36.25 6.67 -0.28
CA THR A 119 37.46 7.04 0.47
C THR A 119 38.73 7.18 -0.37
N GLY A 120 38.74 6.69 -1.61
CA GLY A 120 39.95 6.58 -2.44
C GLY A 120 40.88 5.42 -2.08
N LEU A 121 40.61 4.69 -0.99
CA LEU A 121 41.38 3.51 -0.60
C LEU A 121 41.02 2.31 -1.49
N PRO A 122 42.00 1.47 -1.88
CA PRO A 122 41.76 0.35 -2.77
C PRO A 122 40.81 -0.68 -2.14
N GLU A 123 39.87 -1.20 -2.93
CA GLU A 123 39.08 -2.36 -2.55
C GLU A 123 39.97 -3.61 -2.51
N THR A 124 39.90 -4.36 -1.42
CA THR A 124 40.55 -5.66 -1.26
C THR A 124 39.53 -6.78 -1.27
N ASP A 125 39.93 -7.98 -1.71
CA ASP A 125 39.05 -9.14 -1.60
C ASP A 125 38.96 -9.58 -0.14
N GLN A 126 37.80 -9.34 0.47
CA GLN A 126 37.54 -9.57 1.89
C GLN A 126 36.49 -10.66 2.03
N GLU A 127 36.71 -11.60 2.95
CA GLU A 127 35.67 -12.52 3.40
C GLU A 127 35.06 -12.07 4.73
N GLY A 128 33.82 -12.47 4.94
CA GLY A 128 33.15 -12.18 6.19
C GLY A 128 31.66 -12.40 6.18
N ILE A 129 31.03 -12.02 7.29
CA ILE A 129 29.62 -12.22 7.57
C ILE A 129 29.04 -10.93 8.17
N VAL A 130 27.89 -10.52 7.65
CA VAL A 130 27.02 -9.52 8.28
C VAL A 130 25.70 -10.19 8.62
N CYS A 131 25.32 -10.24 9.91
CA CYS A 131 24.07 -10.85 10.36
C CYS A 131 23.27 -9.91 11.26
N PHE A 132 22.09 -9.47 10.81
CA PHE A 132 21.23 -8.60 11.60
C PHE A 132 19.79 -9.11 11.69
N ILE A 133 19.16 -8.85 12.83
CA ILE A 133 17.70 -8.85 12.97
C ILE A 133 17.17 -7.43 12.78
N THR A 134 16.38 -7.20 11.73
CA THR A 134 15.90 -5.86 11.32
C THR A 134 14.50 -5.88 10.73
N VAL A 135 13.93 -4.70 10.45
CA VAL A 135 12.66 -4.59 9.73
C VAL A 135 12.80 -5.09 8.28
N ALA A 136 11.87 -5.94 7.84
CA ALA A 136 11.94 -6.71 6.60
C ALA A 136 11.68 -5.92 5.31
N GLY A 137 11.50 -4.59 5.38
CA GLY A 137 11.10 -3.77 4.23
C GLY A 137 12.05 -3.85 3.02
N PHE A 138 13.34 -4.14 3.25
CA PHE A 138 14.33 -4.23 2.18
C PHE A 138 14.31 -5.55 1.40
N LEU A 139 13.66 -6.59 1.93
CA LEU A 139 13.57 -7.89 1.27
C LEU A 139 12.84 -7.78 -0.08
N ASN A 140 11.79 -6.95 -0.18
CA ASN A 140 11.00 -6.81 -1.41
C ASN A 140 10.77 -5.36 -1.86
N GLY A 141 11.00 -4.36 -1.00
CA GLY A 141 10.63 -2.98 -1.33
C GLY A 141 11.35 -2.45 -2.58
N PRO A 142 10.65 -1.76 -3.51
CA PRO A 142 11.23 -1.27 -4.77
C PRO A 142 12.34 -0.23 -4.56
N GLY A 143 12.29 0.53 -3.46
CA GLY A 143 13.34 1.48 -3.08
C GLY A 143 14.69 0.83 -2.73
N PHE A 144 14.73 -0.49 -2.55
CA PHE A 144 15.90 -1.26 -2.13
C PHE A 144 16.48 -2.16 -3.23
N GLU A 145 16.00 -2.08 -4.48
CA GLU A 145 16.50 -2.91 -5.58
C GLU A 145 18.02 -2.82 -5.75
N ARG A 146 18.59 -1.61 -5.67
CA ARG A 146 20.03 -1.39 -5.79
C ARG A 146 20.82 -1.89 -4.58
N MET A 147 20.23 -1.90 -3.38
CA MET A 147 20.82 -2.54 -2.20
C MET A 147 20.87 -4.06 -2.38
N ARG A 148 19.80 -4.68 -2.88
CA ARG A 148 19.77 -6.13 -3.15
C ARG A 148 20.75 -6.52 -4.25
N GLU A 149 20.85 -5.73 -5.31
CA GLU A 149 21.86 -5.93 -6.36
C GLU A 149 23.28 -5.86 -5.81
N ASP A 150 23.62 -4.83 -5.02
CA ASP A 150 24.95 -4.70 -4.42
C ASP A 150 25.28 -5.88 -3.48
N LEU A 151 24.31 -6.32 -2.67
CA LEU A 151 24.46 -7.51 -1.82
C LEU A 151 24.66 -8.78 -2.65
N ARG A 152 23.92 -8.97 -3.74
CA ARG A 152 24.10 -10.12 -4.65
C ARG A 152 25.44 -10.10 -5.38
N GLN A 153 25.91 -8.91 -5.74
CA GLN A 153 27.21 -8.73 -6.38
C GLN A 153 28.35 -9.00 -5.41
N THR A 154 28.18 -8.61 -4.15
CA THR A 154 29.23 -8.67 -3.13
C THR A 154 29.29 -10.05 -2.42
N CYS A 155 28.15 -10.66 -2.14
CA CYS A 155 28.05 -11.85 -1.29
C CYS A 155 28.01 -13.14 -2.12
N SER A 156 28.44 -14.26 -1.54
CA SER A 156 28.24 -15.60 -2.11
C SER A 156 26.86 -16.17 -1.78
N ASP A 157 26.42 -15.97 -0.54
CA ASP A 157 25.17 -16.53 -0.02
C ASP A 157 24.49 -15.53 0.92
N ILE A 158 23.16 -15.52 0.89
CA ILE A 158 22.30 -14.69 1.72
C ILE A 158 21.22 -15.58 2.32
N TRP A 159 21.18 -15.73 3.64
CA TRP A 159 20.12 -16.45 4.35
C TRP A 159 19.15 -15.45 4.96
N VAL A 160 17.86 -15.70 4.76
CA VAL A 160 16.77 -14.87 5.27
C VAL A 160 15.84 -15.74 6.09
N VAL A 161 15.67 -15.38 7.36
CA VAL A 161 14.66 -15.95 8.24
C VAL A 161 13.54 -14.93 8.40
N ASP A 162 12.36 -15.22 7.90
CA ASP A 162 11.17 -14.42 8.16
C ASP A 162 10.63 -14.73 9.56
N CYS A 163 10.68 -13.72 10.43
CA CYS A 163 10.24 -13.84 11.81
C CYS A 163 8.79 -13.38 12.04
N SER A 164 8.13 -12.87 11.01
CA SER A 164 6.79 -12.29 11.07
C SER A 164 5.87 -12.87 9.99
N PRO A 165 5.66 -14.20 9.97
CA PRO A 165 4.75 -14.84 9.00
C PRO A 165 3.34 -14.27 9.05
N GLU A 166 2.90 -13.76 10.21
CA GLU A 166 1.58 -13.13 10.37
C GLU A 166 1.48 -11.72 9.75
N GLY A 167 2.58 -11.20 9.19
CA GLY A 167 2.62 -9.93 8.48
C GLY A 167 2.68 -8.68 9.37
N HIS A 168 2.02 -7.61 8.92
CA HIS A 168 2.14 -6.27 9.53
C HIS A 168 1.09 -6.03 10.62
N GLN A 169 1.54 -5.54 11.79
CA GLN A 169 0.74 -5.37 13.00
C GLN A 169 0.10 -6.68 13.49
N PRO A 170 0.87 -7.76 13.64
CA PRO A 170 0.32 -9.02 14.12
C PRO A 170 -0.05 -8.93 15.60
N ASN A 171 -0.79 -9.90 16.13
CA ASN A 171 -1.17 -9.93 17.54
C ASN A 171 0.06 -9.85 18.46
N VAL A 172 -0.02 -9.12 19.57
CA VAL A 172 1.15 -8.86 20.44
C VAL A 172 1.88 -10.14 20.89
N PRO A 173 1.20 -11.24 21.27
CA PRO A 173 1.86 -12.48 21.70
C PRO A 173 2.63 -13.22 20.59
N THR A 174 2.39 -12.91 19.31
CA THR A 174 3.04 -13.60 18.18
C THR A 174 4.33 -12.92 17.74
N ARG A 175 4.58 -11.67 18.17
CA ARG A 175 5.76 -10.89 17.79
C ARG A 175 7.01 -11.36 18.53
N ILE A 176 8.13 -11.53 17.81
CA ILE A 176 9.47 -11.74 18.41
C ILE A 176 9.77 -10.63 19.42
N PHE A 177 9.57 -9.37 19.00
CA PHE A 177 9.64 -8.20 19.87
C PHE A 177 8.23 -7.61 20.02
N GLN A 178 7.63 -7.77 21.20
CA GLN A 178 6.22 -7.39 21.44
C GLN A 178 5.90 -5.92 21.14
N GLY A 179 6.89 -5.02 21.33
CA GLY A 179 6.78 -3.60 21.00
C GLY A 179 6.93 -3.25 19.51
N VAL A 180 7.36 -4.18 18.65
CA VAL A 180 7.60 -3.94 17.22
C VAL A 180 6.40 -4.39 16.41
N GLN A 181 5.79 -3.46 15.70
CA GLN A 181 4.58 -3.71 14.89
C GLN A 181 4.90 -4.03 13.43
N GLN A 182 6.09 -3.70 12.97
CA GLN A 182 6.56 -3.95 11.62
C GLN A 182 7.02 -5.41 11.46
N PRO A 183 6.93 -5.99 10.26
CA PRO A 183 7.55 -7.28 9.96
C PRO A 183 9.06 -7.24 10.21
N VAL A 184 9.57 -8.26 10.88
CA VAL A 184 10.99 -8.44 11.27
C VAL A 184 11.56 -9.67 10.57
N CYS A 185 12.81 -9.58 10.14
CA CYS A 185 13.58 -10.70 9.59
C CYS A 185 14.98 -10.75 10.19
N ILE A 186 15.57 -11.95 10.24
CA ILE A 186 17.01 -12.14 10.43
C ILE A 186 17.61 -12.34 9.04
N VAL A 187 18.67 -11.60 8.71
CA VAL A 187 19.40 -11.79 7.45
C VAL A 187 20.88 -11.93 7.73
N LEU A 188 21.46 -13.02 7.22
CA LEU A 188 22.89 -13.30 7.20
C LEU A 188 23.38 -13.21 5.76
N ALA A 189 24.24 -12.23 5.49
CA ALA A 189 24.95 -12.10 4.22
C ALA A 189 26.40 -12.55 4.42
N ALA A 190 26.86 -13.50 3.60
CA ALA A 190 28.22 -14.03 3.67
C ALA A 190 28.96 -13.84 2.35
N ARG A 191 30.22 -13.44 2.44
CA ARG A 191 31.14 -13.35 1.30
C ARG A 191 32.32 -14.30 1.54
N LYS A 192 32.60 -15.14 0.55
CA LYS A 192 33.82 -15.92 0.46
C LYS A 192 34.88 -15.16 -0.36
N LEU A 193 36.15 -15.43 -0.08
CA LEU A 193 37.25 -15.02 -0.96
C LEU A 193 37.03 -15.58 -2.38
N GLY A 194 37.46 -14.82 -3.38
CA GLY A 194 37.33 -15.17 -4.79
C GLY A 194 35.90 -15.08 -5.32
N LYS A 195 34.96 -14.42 -4.62
CA LYS A 195 33.57 -14.28 -5.08
C LYS A 195 33.53 -13.61 -6.46
N ASN A 196 32.99 -14.33 -7.46
CA ASN A 196 32.73 -13.79 -8.79
C ASN A 196 31.61 -12.74 -8.77
N ALA A 197 31.94 -11.47 -8.92
CA ALA A 197 30.97 -10.37 -8.94
C ALA A 197 30.00 -10.40 -10.15
N LYS A 198 30.23 -11.25 -11.15
CA LYS A 198 29.33 -11.46 -12.30
C LYS A 198 28.26 -12.53 -12.04
N GLU A 199 28.32 -13.20 -10.91
CA GLU A 199 27.31 -14.17 -10.50
C GLU A 199 26.54 -13.63 -9.30
N PRO A 200 25.20 -13.64 -9.30
CA PRO A 200 24.43 -13.18 -8.15
C PRO A 200 24.55 -14.16 -6.98
N ALA A 201 24.55 -13.63 -5.74
CA ALA A 201 24.48 -14.45 -4.53
C ALA A 201 23.26 -15.38 -4.54
N ARG A 202 23.43 -16.58 -3.98
CA ARG A 202 22.33 -17.51 -3.70
C ARG A 202 21.54 -17.00 -2.51
N VAL A 203 20.22 -16.98 -2.62
CA VAL A 203 19.33 -16.57 -1.53
C VAL A 203 18.64 -17.81 -0.98
N HIS A 204 18.74 -18.00 0.32
CA HIS A 204 18.07 -19.07 1.07
C HIS A 204 17.03 -18.40 1.97
N PHE A 205 15.78 -18.83 1.89
CA PHE A 205 14.68 -18.25 2.66
C PHE A 205 14.03 -19.31 3.54
N ARG A 206 13.72 -18.95 4.77
CA ARG A 206 12.97 -19.81 5.70
C ARG A 206 11.99 -18.98 6.51
N THR A 207 10.75 -19.44 6.60
CA THR A 207 9.73 -18.83 7.45
C THR A 207 9.70 -19.51 8.82
N LEU A 208 9.60 -18.72 9.90
CA LEU A 208 9.27 -19.25 11.22
C LEU A 208 7.79 -19.67 11.29
N PRO A 209 7.39 -20.57 12.21
CA PRO A 209 5.99 -20.95 12.36
C PRO A 209 5.13 -19.75 12.77
N GLU A 210 3.88 -19.73 12.29
CA GLU A 210 2.86 -18.83 12.81
C GLU A 210 2.50 -19.14 14.27
N GLY A 211 2.06 -18.11 14.98
CA GLY A 211 1.52 -18.24 16.33
C GLY A 211 2.43 -17.61 17.37
N ARG A 212 2.35 -18.13 18.60
CA ARG A 212 3.03 -17.51 19.74
C ARG A 212 4.56 -17.50 19.55
N ARG A 213 5.21 -16.42 20.01
CA ARG A 213 6.66 -16.23 19.84
C ARG A 213 7.51 -17.36 20.44
N GLU A 214 6.99 -18.07 21.45
CA GLU A 214 7.68 -19.20 22.06
C GLU A 214 7.96 -20.34 21.05
N ALA A 215 7.01 -20.63 20.15
CA ALA A 215 7.21 -21.61 19.08
C ALA A 215 8.29 -21.15 18.08
N LYS A 216 8.35 -19.85 17.81
CA LYS A 216 9.38 -19.24 16.96
C LYS A 216 10.77 -19.36 17.59
N PHE A 217 10.87 -19.13 18.91
CA PHE A 217 12.13 -19.28 19.65
C PHE A 217 12.62 -20.73 19.66
N ALA A 218 11.73 -21.71 19.80
CA ALA A 218 12.08 -23.12 19.72
C ALA A 218 12.71 -23.49 18.36
N VAL A 219 12.12 -22.98 17.25
CA VAL A 219 12.70 -23.19 15.91
C VAL A 219 14.04 -22.48 15.74
N LEU A 220 14.17 -21.25 16.25
CA LEU A 220 15.43 -20.49 16.19
C LEU A 220 16.56 -21.18 16.98
N ALA A 221 16.25 -21.81 18.12
CA ALA A 221 17.24 -22.50 18.93
C ALA A 221 17.89 -23.71 18.23
N GLY A 222 17.16 -24.36 17.31
CA GLY A 222 17.65 -25.49 16.51
C GLY A 222 18.00 -25.14 15.05
N LEU A 223 18.05 -23.85 14.70
CA LEU A 223 18.28 -23.43 13.30
C LEU A 223 19.74 -23.65 12.89
N SER A 224 19.95 -24.37 11.78
CA SER A 224 21.25 -24.48 11.10
C SER A 224 21.14 -24.02 9.63
N LEU A 225 22.27 -23.56 9.06
CA LEU A 225 22.34 -23.07 7.67
C LEU A 225 22.24 -24.18 6.62
N ASP A 226 22.59 -25.41 7.00
CA ASP A 226 22.47 -26.64 6.21
C ASP A 226 21.27 -27.51 6.63
N GLY A 227 20.50 -27.05 7.62
CA GLY A 227 19.33 -27.76 8.13
C GLY A 227 18.15 -27.77 7.14
N PRO A 228 17.10 -28.56 7.40
CA PRO A 228 15.92 -28.61 6.53
C PRO A 228 15.10 -27.31 6.62
N GLY A 229 14.25 -27.07 5.62
CA GLY A 229 13.27 -25.98 5.61
C GLY A 229 13.72 -24.68 4.94
N TRP A 230 14.91 -24.65 4.33
CA TRP A 230 15.33 -23.57 3.44
C TRP A 230 14.73 -23.75 2.04
N VAL A 231 14.26 -22.66 1.46
CA VAL A 231 13.78 -22.57 0.08
C VAL A 231 14.66 -21.59 -0.69
N ASN A 232 15.06 -21.94 -1.91
CA ASN A 232 15.84 -21.04 -2.74
C ASN A 232 14.98 -19.84 -3.20
N GLY A 233 15.54 -18.64 -3.03
CA GLY A 233 15.01 -17.41 -3.59
C GLY A 233 15.35 -17.27 -5.08
N PRO A 234 14.77 -16.28 -5.77
CA PRO A 234 15.06 -16.00 -7.17
C PRO A 234 16.51 -15.53 -7.37
N THR A 235 17.04 -15.69 -8.58
CA THR A 235 18.46 -15.44 -8.91
C THR A 235 18.70 -14.10 -9.59
N GLY A 236 17.67 -13.36 -10.00
CA GLY A 236 17.84 -12.08 -10.68
C GLY A 236 18.47 -11.02 -9.77
N TRP A 237 19.29 -10.15 -10.38
CA TRP A 237 20.08 -9.13 -9.68
C TRP A 237 19.29 -8.22 -8.75
N ARG A 238 18.04 -7.87 -9.12
CA ARG A 238 17.19 -6.95 -8.35
C ARG A 238 16.07 -7.65 -7.60
N ASP A 239 15.98 -8.97 -7.77
CA ASP A 239 14.85 -9.75 -7.29
C ASP A 239 14.76 -9.70 -5.77
N PRO A 240 13.53 -9.78 -5.23
CA PRO A 240 13.31 -9.84 -3.79
C PRO A 240 14.07 -10.98 -3.14
N PHE A 241 14.46 -10.79 -1.88
CA PHE A 241 14.96 -11.85 -1.00
C PHE A 241 13.79 -12.58 -0.32
N LEU A 242 12.81 -12.97 -1.12
CA LEU A 242 11.67 -13.80 -0.73
C LEU A 242 11.74 -15.11 -1.54
N PRO A 243 10.99 -16.15 -1.17
CA PRO A 243 10.90 -17.36 -2.00
C PRO A 243 10.50 -17.00 -3.43
N ALA A 244 11.05 -17.72 -4.41
CA ALA A 244 10.57 -17.59 -5.78
C ALA A 244 9.09 -18.02 -5.82
N ALA A 245 8.30 -17.36 -6.68
CA ALA A 245 6.99 -17.91 -7.03
C ALA A 245 7.24 -19.31 -7.63
N ALA A 246 6.49 -20.30 -7.18
CA ALA A 246 6.65 -21.68 -7.60
C ALA A 246 5.37 -22.18 -8.30
N GLY A 247 5.48 -23.32 -8.97
CA GLY A 247 4.35 -24.00 -9.60
C GLY A 247 3.55 -23.12 -10.58
N ALA A 248 2.24 -23.34 -10.60
CA ALA A 248 1.32 -22.64 -11.49
C ALA A 248 1.27 -21.12 -11.23
N TRP A 249 1.42 -20.68 -9.98
CA TRP A 249 1.38 -19.26 -9.62
C TRP A 249 2.43 -18.44 -10.37
N ALA A 250 3.65 -18.97 -10.52
CA ALA A 250 4.72 -18.30 -11.25
C ALA A 250 4.39 -18.07 -12.74
N ALA A 251 3.58 -18.96 -13.32
CA ALA A 251 3.15 -18.91 -14.72
C ALA A 251 1.98 -17.95 -14.94
N PHE A 252 1.24 -17.55 -13.92
CA PHE A 252 0.10 -16.63 -14.07
C PHE A 252 0.58 -15.20 -14.37
N PRO A 253 -0.06 -14.47 -15.30
CA PRO A 253 0.24 -13.06 -15.51
C PRO A 253 -0.01 -12.25 -14.23
N ALA A 254 0.86 -11.27 -13.96
CA ALA A 254 0.62 -10.33 -12.88
C ALA A 254 -0.53 -9.40 -13.23
N LEU A 255 -1.35 -9.02 -12.25
CA LEU A 255 -2.51 -8.15 -12.43
C LEU A 255 -2.13 -6.86 -13.16
N LYS A 256 -1.06 -6.20 -12.72
CA LYS A 256 -0.58 -4.96 -13.32
C LYS A 256 -0.16 -5.08 -14.79
N ASP A 257 0.28 -6.27 -15.20
CA ASP A 257 0.75 -6.49 -16.57
C ASP A 257 -0.43 -6.59 -17.55
N LEU A 258 -1.67 -6.75 -17.06
CA LEU A 258 -2.88 -6.71 -17.89
C LEU A 258 -3.29 -5.28 -18.30
N PHE A 259 -2.75 -4.26 -17.64
CA PHE A 259 -3.13 -2.86 -17.81
C PHE A 259 -1.99 -1.99 -18.34
N VAL A 260 -2.35 -0.92 -19.03
CA VAL A 260 -1.44 0.13 -19.51
C VAL A 260 -1.05 1.07 -18.37
N TYR A 261 -2.02 1.44 -17.53
CA TYR A 261 -1.84 2.35 -16.41
C TYR A 261 -2.39 1.79 -15.11
N ASP A 262 -1.63 1.99 -14.05
CA ASP A 262 -2.10 1.89 -12.67
C ASP A 262 -1.47 3.01 -11.82
N GLY A 263 -2.24 3.48 -10.83
CA GLY A 263 -1.96 4.71 -10.11
C GLY A 263 -2.25 4.62 -8.62
N SER A 264 -1.83 5.61 -7.84
CA SER A 264 -2.33 5.77 -6.47
C SER A 264 -3.77 6.29 -6.50
N GLY A 265 -4.59 5.95 -5.50
CA GLY A 265 -5.85 6.67 -5.30
C GLY A 265 -5.62 8.13 -4.90
N VAL A 266 -6.73 8.85 -4.73
CA VAL A 266 -6.71 10.27 -4.33
C VAL A 266 -6.25 10.39 -2.88
N MET A 267 -5.29 11.28 -2.60
CA MET A 267 -4.84 11.56 -1.23
C MET A 267 -5.23 12.98 -0.83
N PRO A 268 -6.38 13.17 -0.17
CA PRO A 268 -6.80 14.46 0.36
C PRO A 268 -5.78 15.04 1.35
N GLY A 269 -5.30 14.20 2.26
CA GLY A 269 -4.35 14.55 3.31
C GLY A 269 -4.85 15.54 4.36
N ARG A 270 -6.16 15.83 4.32
CA ARG A 270 -6.97 16.40 5.41
C ARG A 270 -8.34 15.71 5.36
N THR A 271 -8.86 15.34 6.52
CA THR A 271 -10.06 14.49 6.62
C THR A 271 -11.36 15.27 6.59
N TRP A 272 -11.36 16.54 7.01
CA TRP A 272 -12.59 17.33 7.13
C TRP A 272 -13.33 17.56 5.81
N ILE A 273 -12.66 17.40 4.66
CA ILE A 273 -13.27 17.51 3.32
C ILE A 273 -13.97 16.23 2.87
N ILE A 274 -13.99 15.20 3.72
CA ILE A 274 -14.67 13.92 3.50
C ILE A 274 -15.68 13.70 4.63
N ALA A 275 -16.90 13.29 4.29
CA ALA A 275 -17.91 12.93 5.27
C ALA A 275 -18.92 11.91 4.72
N PRO A 276 -19.63 11.17 5.59
CA PRO A 276 -20.71 10.28 5.17
C PRO A 276 -21.89 10.99 4.51
N ASP A 277 -22.04 12.31 4.71
CA ASP A 277 -23.12 13.15 4.21
C ASP A 277 -22.58 14.47 3.62
N ALA A 278 -23.26 14.98 2.59
CA ALA A 278 -22.89 16.24 1.95
C ALA A 278 -23.15 17.46 2.86
N ALA A 279 -24.16 17.39 3.75
CA ALA A 279 -24.55 18.50 4.62
C ALA A 279 -23.42 18.90 5.59
N SER A 280 -22.75 17.91 6.19
CA SER A 280 -21.58 18.13 7.05
C SER A 280 -20.46 18.82 6.30
N LEU A 281 -20.20 18.46 5.03
CA LEU A 281 -19.16 19.12 4.22
C LEU A 281 -19.49 20.58 3.93
N LYS A 282 -20.75 20.87 3.59
CA LYS A 282 -21.24 22.23 3.40
C LYS A 282 -21.13 23.04 4.69
N ALA A 283 -21.54 22.49 5.83
CA ALA A 283 -21.44 23.14 7.13
C ALA A 283 -19.98 23.39 7.55
N ARG A 284 -19.08 22.43 7.31
CA ARG A 284 -17.63 22.60 7.56
C ARG A 284 -17.04 23.71 6.71
N TRP A 285 -17.39 23.76 5.43
CA TRP A 285 -16.96 24.84 4.54
C TRP A 285 -17.48 26.20 5.03
N SER A 286 -18.78 26.31 5.33
CA SER A 286 -19.37 27.53 5.86
C SER A 286 -18.67 28.00 7.13
N ARG A 287 -18.43 27.10 8.09
CA ARG A 287 -17.67 27.40 9.31
C ARG A 287 -16.25 27.89 9.01
N LEU A 288 -15.58 27.29 8.03
CA LEU A 288 -14.25 27.72 7.61
C LEU A 288 -14.26 29.14 7.05
N ILE A 289 -15.18 29.46 6.14
CA ILE A 289 -15.20 30.78 5.48
C ILE A 289 -15.74 31.90 6.37
N SER A 290 -16.62 31.59 7.32
CA SER A 290 -17.19 32.55 8.27
C SER A 290 -16.24 32.92 9.41
N GLU A 291 -15.19 32.15 9.66
CA GLU A 291 -14.15 32.50 10.64
C GLU A 291 -13.35 33.71 10.16
N LYS A 292 -13.33 34.78 10.97
CA LYS A 292 -12.71 36.06 10.64
C LYS A 292 -11.24 36.12 11.09
N ASP A 293 -10.89 35.39 12.14
CA ASP A 293 -9.52 35.33 12.63
C ASP A 293 -8.66 34.44 11.72
N ALA A 294 -7.63 35.01 11.10
CA ALA A 294 -6.80 34.32 10.12
C ALA A 294 -6.06 33.09 10.70
N THR A 295 -5.67 33.13 11.97
CA THR A 295 -4.95 32.04 12.66
C THR A 295 -5.90 30.88 12.99
N LYS A 296 -7.11 31.19 13.46
CA LYS A 296 -8.16 30.20 13.67
C LYS A 296 -8.60 29.59 12.35
N LYS A 297 -8.76 30.40 11.29
CA LYS A 297 -9.11 29.94 9.94
C LYS A 297 -8.06 28.97 9.39
N GLU A 298 -6.78 29.25 9.59
CA GLU A 298 -5.69 28.34 9.21
C GLU A 298 -5.67 27.06 10.06
N THR A 299 -6.04 27.13 11.35
CA THR A 299 -6.21 25.96 12.21
C THR A 299 -7.36 25.07 11.73
N LEU A 300 -8.50 25.66 11.37
CA LEU A 300 -9.65 24.97 10.78
C LEU A 300 -9.29 24.33 9.43
N PHE A 301 -8.63 25.08 8.55
CA PHE A 301 -8.21 24.57 7.23
C PHE A 301 -7.30 23.34 7.34
N HIS A 302 -6.48 23.29 8.39
CA HIS A 302 -5.56 22.20 8.67
C HIS A 302 -4.58 21.98 7.50
N PRO A 303 -3.68 22.95 7.22
CA PRO A 303 -2.78 22.88 6.08
C PRO A 303 -1.87 21.66 6.18
N HIS A 304 -1.56 21.07 5.03
CA HIS A 304 -0.54 20.04 4.96
C HIS A 304 0.81 20.64 5.31
N LEU A 305 1.51 20.05 6.27
CA LEU A 305 2.84 20.48 6.70
C LEU A 305 3.89 19.44 6.30
N ARG A 306 5.02 19.92 5.78
CA ARG A 306 6.25 19.13 5.59
C ARG A 306 7.34 19.78 6.44
N LYS A 307 7.81 19.08 7.48
CA LYS A 307 8.82 19.58 8.44
C LYS A 307 8.42 20.89 9.12
N ALA A 308 7.17 20.98 9.58
CA ALA A 308 6.59 22.20 10.16
C ALA A 308 6.45 23.40 9.19
N GLU A 309 6.79 23.24 7.91
CA GLU A 309 6.56 24.24 6.86
C GLU A 309 5.35 23.87 5.99
N PRO A 310 4.66 24.84 5.36
CA PRO A 310 3.54 24.56 4.48
C PRO A 310 3.94 23.70 3.26
N GLY A 311 3.19 22.63 3.01
CA GLY A 311 3.37 21.71 1.89
C GLY A 311 2.75 22.20 0.58
N ASP A 312 2.40 21.27 -0.32
CA ASP A 312 2.01 21.63 -1.70
C ASP A 312 0.67 22.39 -1.81
N LYS A 313 -0.22 22.24 -0.82
CA LYS A 313 -1.60 22.80 -0.76
C LYS A 313 -1.86 23.58 0.54
N PRO A 314 -1.15 24.68 0.79
CA PRO A 314 -1.33 25.52 1.97
C PRO A 314 -2.48 26.51 1.78
N PHE A 315 -2.96 27.08 2.89
CA PHE A 315 -4.17 27.90 2.94
C PHE A 315 -4.11 29.19 2.09
N ARG A 316 -2.90 29.74 1.97
CA ARG A 316 -2.62 31.05 1.34
C ARG A 316 -2.12 30.95 -0.10
N LYS A 317 -2.07 29.75 -0.68
CA LYS A 317 -1.54 29.55 -2.03
C LYS A 317 -2.68 29.41 -3.04
N ALA A 318 -2.55 30.14 -4.13
CA ALA A 318 -3.38 29.98 -5.32
C ALA A 318 -3.03 28.68 -6.05
N ASP A 319 -4.02 28.05 -6.65
CA ASP A 319 -3.79 26.92 -7.55
C ASP A 319 -3.76 27.37 -9.00
N SER A 320 -2.94 26.72 -9.80
CA SER A 320 -2.80 27.05 -11.23
C SER A 320 -3.81 26.35 -12.12
N ARG A 321 -4.53 25.34 -11.61
CA ARG A 321 -5.55 24.57 -12.33
C ARG A 321 -6.61 24.06 -11.36
N GLY A 322 -7.86 24.00 -11.82
CA GLY A 322 -8.96 23.33 -11.13
C GLY A 322 -8.88 21.80 -11.22
N LEU A 323 -9.88 21.15 -10.63
CA LEU A 323 -10.04 19.69 -10.70
C LEU A 323 -10.90 19.35 -11.93
N ALA A 324 -10.47 18.38 -12.74
CA ALA A 324 -11.17 18.04 -13.98
C ALA A 324 -12.62 17.64 -13.69
N GLY A 325 -13.57 18.17 -14.48
CA GLY A 325 -15.00 17.91 -14.33
C GLY A 325 -15.72 18.69 -13.22
N HIS A 326 -15.03 19.59 -12.52
CA HIS A 326 -15.58 20.33 -11.38
C HIS A 326 -15.29 21.83 -11.44
N GLU A 327 -15.98 22.59 -10.59
CA GLU A 327 -15.81 24.05 -10.47
C GLU A 327 -14.35 24.41 -10.22
N ALA A 328 -13.78 25.26 -11.09
CA ALA A 328 -12.39 25.68 -10.99
C ALA A 328 -12.24 26.85 -10.01
N ARG A 329 -11.64 26.60 -8.85
CA ARG A 329 -11.26 27.65 -7.89
C ARG A 329 -9.75 27.81 -7.83
N LEU A 330 -9.27 28.98 -8.24
CA LEU A 330 -7.83 29.25 -8.38
C LEU A 330 -7.32 30.19 -7.28
N GLU A 331 -8.18 31.05 -6.75
CA GLU A 331 -7.82 31.97 -5.67
C GLU A 331 -7.49 31.21 -4.37
N PRO A 332 -6.57 31.72 -3.53
CA PRO A 332 -6.27 31.14 -2.23
C PRO A 332 -7.54 30.95 -1.38
N VAL A 333 -7.65 29.82 -0.68
CA VAL A 333 -8.83 29.50 0.15
C VAL A 333 -9.06 30.56 1.24
N ILE A 334 -7.99 31.21 1.72
CA ILE A 334 -8.12 32.30 2.69
C ILE A 334 -8.98 33.46 2.21
N ASN A 335 -8.93 33.77 0.92
CA ASN A 335 -9.67 34.86 0.29
C ASN A 335 -11.03 34.41 -0.25
N ASP A 336 -11.35 33.12 -0.16
CA ASP A 336 -12.61 32.58 -0.66
C ASP A 336 -13.73 32.85 0.34
N GLY A 337 -14.71 33.64 -0.09
CA GLY A 337 -15.96 33.92 0.63
C GLY A 337 -17.19 33.30 -0.05
N LYS A 338 -17.00 32.49 -1.10
CA LYS A 338 -18.11 31.87 -1.85
C LYS A 338 -18.60 30.61 -1.13
N ALA A 339 -19.85 30.22 -1.38
CA ALA A 339 -20.38 28.91 -1.00
C ALA A 339 -19.42 27.80 -1.48
N GLY A 340 -19.34 26.66 -0.78
CA GLY A 340 -18.39 25.60 -1.13
C GLY A 340 -18.70 24.94 -2.48
N VAL A 341 -17.69 24.34 -3.12
CA VAL A 341 -17.92 23.50 -4.30
C VAL A 341 -18.84 22.34 -3.90
N GLU A 342 -19.84 22.04 -4.73
CA GLU A 342 -20.85 21.02 -4.42
C GLU A 342 -20.19 19.65 -4.15
N PRO A 343 -20.43 19.03 -2.98
CA PRO A 343 -19.88 17.72 -2.67
C PRO A 343 -20.36 16.64 -3.64
N ILE A 344 -19.48 15.67 -3.94
CA ILE A 344 -19.78 14.52 -4.80
C ILE A 344 -19.52 13.20 -4.09
N ARG A 345 -20.12 12.11 -4.58
CA ARG A 345 -19.84 10.76 -4.07
C ARG A 345 -18.38 10.36 -4.31
N TYR A 346 -17.80 9.70 -3.32
CA TYR A 346 -16.38 9.32 -3.27
C TYR A 346 -16.22 7.89 -2.74
N GLY A 347 -15.39 7.09 -3.42
CA GLY A 347 -15.06 5.74 -3.00
C GLY A 347 -14.05 5.79 -1.87
N PHE A 348 -14.51 5.90 -0.63
CA PHE A 348 -13.60 6.11 0.49
C PHE A 348 -12.93 4.82 0.94
N ARG A 349 -13.69 3.76 1.19
CA ARG A 349 -13.16 2.42 1.48
C ARG A 349 -13.90 1.40 0.63
N SER A 350 -13.37 0.17 0.54
CA SER A 350 -14.07 -0.94 -0.11
C SER A 350 -15.51 -1.03 0.40
N LEU A 351 -16.46 -0.83 -0.52
CA LEU A 351 -17.90 -0.79 -0.26
C LEU A 351 -18.41 0.36 0.65
N ASP A 352 -17.57 1.29 1.11
CA ASP A 352 -17.99 2.51 1.83
C ASP A 352 -17.95 3.72 0.88
N ARG A 353 -19.14 4.09 0.42
CA ARG A 353 -19.38 5.30 -0.38
C ARG A 353 -19.61 6.47 0.59
N GLN A 354 -18.84 7.54 0.43
CA GLN A 354 -18.96 8.78 1.21
C GLN A 354 -19.04 9.98 0.25
N TRP A 355 -18.80 11.18 0.75
CA TRP A 355 -18.77 12.42 0.00
C TRP A 355 -17.42 13.11 0.14
N ILE A 356 -17.01 13.87 -0.88
CA ILE A 356 -15.82 14.73 -0.86
C ILE A 356 -16.16 16.11 -1.45
N ILE A 357 -15.50 17.16 -0.98
CA ILE A 357 -15.47 18.48 -1.66
C ILE A 357 -14.45 18.40 -2.81
N PRO A 358 -14.86 18.43 -4.10
CA PRO A 358 -13.97 18.21 -5.23
C PRO A 358 -13.21 19.48 -5.63
N ASP A 359 -12.43 20.04 -4.70
CA ASP A 359 -11.64 21.27 -4.90
C ASP A 359 -10.14 20.95 -4.88
N ALA A 360 -9.44 21.31 -5.98
CA ALA A 360 -8.01 21.06 -6.15
C ALA A 360 -7.14 21.72 -5.05
N ARG A 361 -7.60 22.82 -4.43
CA ARG A 361 -6.91 23.51 -3.33
C ARG A 361 -6.96 22.70 -2.04
N LEU A 362 -7.94 21.80 -1.95
CA LEU A 362 -8.21 21.00 -0.77
C LEU A 362 -7.50 19.63 -0.78
N ILE A 363 -7.11 19.15 -1.95
CA ILE A 363 -6.62 17.78 -2.14
C ILE A 363 -5.10 17.78 -2.34
N ASN A 364 -4.35 17.20 -1.38
CA ASN A 364 -2.88 17.18 -1.42
C ASN A 364 -2.30 16.52 -2.67
N GLN A 365 -2.80 15.32 -3.03
CA GLN A 365 -2.43 14.64 -4.27
C GLN A 365 -3.70 14.12 -4.94
N PRO A 366 -4.23 14.86 -5.94
CA PRO A 366 -5.51 14.51 -6.55
C PRO A 366 -5.44 13.33 -7.50
N ASN A 367 -4.26 12.92 -7.96
CA ASN A 367 -4.09 12.04 -9.13
C ASN A 367 -4.90 12.55 -10.35
N PRO A 368 -4.39 13.55 -11.09
CA PRO A 368 -5.10 14.15 -12.22
C PRO A 368 -5.57 13.16 -13.29
N THR A 369 -4.84 12.05 -13.50
CA THR A 369 -5.21 11.01 -14.47
C THR A 369 -6.57 10.40 -14.16
N LEU A 370 -6.85 10.10 -12.89
CA LEU A 370 -8.14 9.51 -12.50
C LEU A 370 -9.30 10.51 -12.69
N TRP A 371 -9.11 11.78 -12.32
CA TRP A 371 -10.14 12.80 -12.49
C TRP A 371 -10.41 13.12 -13.96
N GLN A 372 -9.36 13.16 -14.81
CA GLN A 372 -9.50 13.41 -16.24
C GLN A 372 -10.20 12.26 -16.98
N ALA A 373 -10.04 11.03 -16.50
CA ALA A 373 -10.66 9.84 -17.09
C ALA A 373 -12.04 9.51 -16.48
N TYR A 374 -12.53 10.31 -15.54
CA TYR A 374 -13.76 10.00 -14.81
C TYR A 374 -15.01 10.29 -15.62
N SER A 375 -15.96 9.36 -15.62
CA SER A 375 -17.26 9.51 -16.26
C SER A 375 -18.29 8.53 -15.68
N SER A 376 -19.54 8.64 -16.15
CA SER A 376 -20.63 7.71 -15.81
C SER A 376 -20.44 6.28 -16.35
N GLN A 377 -19.38 6.05 -17.15
CA GLN A 377 -19.01 4.72 -17.66
C GLN A 377 -17.77 4.15 -16.94
N GLN A 378 -17.12 4.95 -16.09
CA GLN A 378 -15.88 4.55 -15.43
C GLN A 378 -16.13 3.51 -14.32
N THR A 379 -15.22 2.55 -14.23
CA THR A 379 -15.13 1.58 -13.12
C THR A 379 -13.68 1.46 -12.71
N HIS A 380 -13.41 1.50 -11.42
CA HIS A 380 -12.06 1.38 -10.87
C HIS A 380 -11.90 0.06 -10.15
N LEU A 381 -10.92 -0.74 -10.54
CA LEU A 381 -10.41 -1.85 -9.75
C LEU A 381 -9.35 -1.31 -8.78
N THR A 382 -9.39 -1.78 -7.54
CA THR A 382 -8.39 -1.46 -6.51
C THR A 382 -7.84 -2.73 -5.88
N ALA A 383 -6.51 -2.84 -5.84
CA ALA A 383 -5.80 -4.01 -5.33
C ALA A 383 -4.49 -3.61 -4.63
N PRO A 384 -3.98 -4.40 -3.67
CA PRO A 384 -2.68 -4.18 -3.08
C PRO A 384 -1.57 -4.68 -4.02
N GLU A 385 -0.52 -3.88 -4.19
CA GLU A 385 0.70 -4.28 -4.94
C GLU A 385 1.95 -4.25 -4.06
N ASP A 386 1.91 -3.52 -2.94
CA ASP A 386 3.00 -3.38 -1.98
C ASP A 386 2.92 -4.38 -0.81
N ARG A 387 1.82 -5.12 -0.74
CA ARG A 387 1.51 -6.13 0.28
C ARG A 387 0.55 -7.17 -0.28
N THR A 388 0.22 -8.14 0.55
CA THR A 388 -0.64 -9.26 0.21
C THR A 388 -2.01 -9.16 0.89
N PRO A 389 -3.12 -9.52 0.21
CA PRO A 389 -4.41 -9.75 0.88
C PRO A 389 -4.35 -10.92 1.87
N THR A 390 -4.98 -10.76 3.04
CA THR A 390 -4.94 -11.81 4.09
C THR A 390 -6.21 -12.64 4.18
N ALA A 391 -7.34 -12.13 3.69
CA ALA A 391 -8.66 -12.77 3.77
C ALA A 391 -9.66 -12.03 2.87
N GLY A 392 -10.84 -12.62 2.65
CA GLY A 392 -11.88 -12.02 1.82
C GLY A 392 -11.44 -11.82 0.36
N PRO A 393 -12.05 -10.89 -0.38
CA PRO A 393 -11.68 -10.62 -1.76
C PRO A 393 -10.28 -9.98 -1.86
N ALA A 394 -9.45 -10.44 -2.80
CA ALA A 394 -8.09 -9.93 -3.00
C ALA A 394 -8.05 -8.56 -3.70
N LEU A 395 -9.14 -8.18 -4.36
CA LEU A 395 -9.33 -6.88 -5.01
C LEU A 395 -10.79 -6.43 -4.87
N THR A 396 -11.05 -5.13 -5.05
CA THR A 396 -12.42 -4.58 -4.98
C THR A 396 -12.64 -3.51 -6.04
N PHE A 397 -13.89 -3.35 -6.48
CA PHE A 397 -14.29 -2.36 -7.48
C PHE A 397 -15.07 -1.19 -6.88
N THR A 398 -15.11 -0.07 -7.60
CA THR A 398 -16.00 1.07 -7.34
C THR A 398 -16.28 1.85 -8.62
N SER A 399 -17.48 2.42 -8.75
CA SER A 399 -17.85 3.34 -9.83
C SER A 399 -17.36 4.78 -9.59
N LEU A 400 -16.88 5.06 -8.38
CA LEU A 400 -16.53 6.39 -7.89
C LEU A 400 -15.02 6.63 -7.97
N ILE A 401 -14.58 7.89 -7.84
CA ILE A 401 -13.16 8.20 -7.63
C ILE A 401 -12.69 7.56 -6.31
N PRO A 402 -11.65 6.70 -6.33
CA PRO A 402 -11.20 5.99 -5.15
C PRO A 402 -10.16 6.78 -4.33
N ASP A 403 -10.29 6.71 -3.02
CA ASP A 403 -9.27 7.17 -2.07
C ASP A 403 -7.98 6.36 -2.18
N LEU A 404 -6.86 6.99 -1.80
CA LEU A 404 -5.55 6.35 -1.69
C LEU A 404 -5.66 5.04 -0.92
N HIS A 405 -6.47 5.04 0.15
CA HIS A 405 -6.69 3.89 1.01
C HIS A 405 -8.03 3.18 0.77
N HIS A 406 -8.58 3.26 -0.45
CA HIS A 406 -9.83 2.58 -0.81
C HIS A 406 -9.80 1.09 -0.44
N TYR A 407 -8.79 0.36 -0.92
CA TYR A 407 -8.60 -1.03 -0.55
C TYR A 407 -8.14 -1.16 0.91
N HIS A 408 -8.99 -1.79 1.73
CA HIS A 408 -8.71 -2.16 3.13
C HIS A 408 -8.41 -1.00 4.12
N GLY A 409 -8.50 0.27 3.71
CA GLY A 409 -8.06 1.37 4.56
C GLY A 409 -6.55 1.44 4.76
N ARG A 410 -5.76 0.71 3.95
CA ARG A 410 -4.28 0.72 4.01
C ARG A 410 -3.61 1.09 2.69
N GLY A 411 -4.36 1.26 1.61
CA GLY A 411 -3.78 1.64 0.31
C GLY A 411 -4.18 0.71 -0.82
N GLY A 412 -3.81 1.04 -2.04
CA GLY A 412 -3.86 0.13 -3.17
C GLY A 412 -3.44 0.85 -4.44
N ARG A 413 -3.23 0.09 -5.50
CA ARG A 413 -3.14 0.60 -6.86
C ARG A 413 -4.53 0.60 -7.47
N VAL A 414 -4.82 1.66 -8.22
CA VAL A 414 -6.06 1.87 -8.93
C VAL A 414 -5.83 1.57 -10.39
N PHE A 415 -6.65 0.67 -10.93
CA PHE A 415 -6.70 0.28 -12.33
C PHE A 415 -8.04 0.76 -12.88
N PRO A 416 -8.13 1.96 -13.50
CA PRO A 416 -9.36 2.40 -14.14
C PRO A 416 -9.67 1.49 -15.34
N LEU A 417 -10.93 1.30 -15.68
CA LEU A 417 -11.35 0.58 -16.89
C LEU A 417 -10.99 1.39 -18.14
N TRP A 418 -11.25 2.70 -18.12
CA TRP A 418 -11.00 3.63 -19.22
C TRP A 418 -9.89 4.62 -18.91
N ARG A 419 -9.08 4.99 -19.90
CA ARG A 419 -8.03 6.02 -19.76
C ARG A 419 -8.50 7.43 -20.09
N ASP A 420 -9.72 7.57 -20.61
CA ASP A 420 -10.35 8.83 -20.97
C ASP A 420 -11.81 8.86 -20.50
N ALA A 421 -12.35 10.07 -20.28
CA ALA A 421 -13.74 10.25 -19.85
C ALA A 421 -14.76 9.82 -20.91
N GLY A 422 -14.37 9.84 -22.19
CA GLY A 422 -15.20 9.39 -23.31
C GLY A 422 -15.42 7.87 -23.34
N ALA A 423 -14.69 7.10 -22.52
CA ALA A 423 -14.73 5.63 -22.52
C ALA A 423 -14.38 5.03 -23.89
N THR A 424 -13.39 5.62 -24.56
CA THR A 424 -12.97 5.19 -25.91
C THR A 424 -11.62 4.48 -25.90
N GLN A 425 -10.80 4.71 -24.87
CA GLN A 425 -9.46 4.14 -24.74
C GLN A 425 -9.42 3.19 -23.54
N PRO A 426 -9.44 1.87 -23.76
CA PRO A 426 -9.35 0.93 -22.65
C PRO A 426 -8.01 1.06 -21.95
N ASN A 427 -8.03 0.80 -20.65
CA ASN A 427 -6.80 0.68 -19.86
C ASN A 427 -6.27 -0.75 -19.84
N VAL A 428 -7.12 -1.75 -20.09
CA VAL A 428 -6.66 -3.09 -20.46
C VAL A 428 -5.84 -2.98 -21.74
N ARG A 429 -4.71 -3.67 -21.82
CA ARG A 429 -3.82 -3.58 -23.00
C ARG A 429 -4.56 -3.99 -24.28
N PRO A 430 -4.59 -3.16 -25.33
CA PRO A 430 -5.25 -3.52 -26.58
C PRO A 430 -4.73 -4.83 -27.19
N ALA A 431 -3.41 -5.03 -27.19
CA ALA A 431 -2.80 -6.29 -27.67
C ALA A 431 -3.26 -7.51 -26.86
N LEU A 432 -3.51 -7.37 -25.54
CA LEU A 432 -4.09 -8.44 -24.74
C LEU A 432 -5.52 -8.75 -25.19
N LEU A 433 -6.35 -7.73 -25.46
CA LEU A 433 -7.72 -7.94 -25.94
C LEU A 433 -7.75 -8.67 -27.28
N GLU A 434 -6.90 -8.30 -28.23
CA GLU A 434 -6.76 -8.95 -29.53
C GLU A 434 -6.33 -10.41 -29.41
N GLN A 435 -5.35 -10.69 -28.53
CA GLN A 435 -4.89 -12.04 -28.29
C GLN A 435 -5.96 -12.91 -27.61
N LEU A 436 -6.70 -12.37 -26.64
CA LEU A 436 -7.82 -13.07 -26.02
C LEU A 436 -8.97 -13.31 -27.01
N ALA A 437 -9.24 -12.33 -27.88
CA ALA A 437 -10.27 -12.48 -28.89
C ALA A 437 -9.95 -13.60 -29.89
N THR A 438 -8.70 -13.62 -30.37
CA THR A 438 -8.18 -14.69 -31.23
C THR A 438 -8.23 -16.04 -30.53
N ALA A 439 -7.75 -16.09 -29.29
CA ALA A 439 -7.70 -17.28 -28.45
C ALA A 439 -9.07 -17.91 -28.19
N TYR A 440 -10.11 -17.10 -27.98
CA TYR A 440 -11.44 -17.58 -27.64
C TYR A 440 -12.39 -17.65 -28.85
N GLY A 441 -11.94 -17.23 -30.04
CA GLY A 441 -12.75 -17.20 -31.25
C GLY A 441 -13.95 -16.24 -31.17
N ARG A 442 -13.89 -15.22 -30.30
CA ARG A 442 -14.97 -14.25 -30.08
C ARG A 442 -14.42 -12.88 -29.70
N SER A 443 -15.19 -11.81 -29.86
CA SER A 443 -14.77 -10.51 -29.35
C SER A 443 -14.61 -10.52 -27.82
N VAL A 444 -13.59 -9.83 -27.32
CA VAL A 444 -13.32 -9.66 -25.89
C VAL A 444 -13.17 -8.18 -25.62
N SER A 445 -14.07 -7.62 -24.80
CA SER A 445 -14.01 -6.21 -24.41
C SER A 445 -13.16 -5.99 -23.16
N ALA A 446 -12.80 -4.74 -22.87
CA ALA A 446 -12.11 -4.39 -21.62
C ALA A 446 -13.00 -4.67 -20.39
N GLU A 447 -14.32 -4.49 -20.52
CA GLU A 447 -15.30 -4.86 -19.51
C GLU A 447 -15.34 -6.37 -19.26
N ASP A 448 -15.16 -7.20 -20.30
CA ASP A 448 -15.07 -8.65 -20.13
C ASP A 448 -13.86 -9.02 -19.28
N VAL A 449 -12.70 -8.39 -19.51
CA VAL A 449 -11.51 -8.62 -18.68
C VAL A 449 -11.75 -8.15 -17.24
N MET A 450 -12.37 -6.98 -17.02
CA MET A 450 -12.72 -6.51 -15.67
C MET A 450 -13.69 -7.46 -14.96
N ALA A 451 -14.69 -7.97 -15.67
CA ALA A 451 -15.64 -8.95 -15.15
C ALA A 451 -14.92 -10.26 -14.81
N TYR A 452 -14.09 -10.79 -15.71
CA TYR A 452 -13.29 -12.00 -15.45
C TYR A 452 -12.48 -11.86 -14.16
N LEU A 453 -11.79 -10.72 -13.97
CA LEU A 453 -11.04 -10.44 -12.75
C LEU A 453 -11.93 -10.41 -11.50
N ALA A 454 -13.15 -9.88 -11.61
CA ALA A 454 -14.11 -9.86 -10.52
C ALA A 454 -14.56 -11.27 -10.14
N ALA A 455 -14.90 -12.12 -11.11
CA ALA A 455 -15.30 -13.50 -10.84
C ALA A 455 -14.18 -14.31 -10.16
N VAL A 456 -12.95 -14.19 -10.66
CA VAL A 456 -11.83 -15.05 -10.28
C VAL A 456 -11.08 -14.57 -9.02
N VAL A 457 -11.08 -13.27 -8.73
CA VAL A 457 -10.17 -12.69 -7.71
C VAL A 457 -10.91 -11.94 -6.59
N ALA A 458 -12.15 -11.48 -6.83
CA ALA A 458 -12.91 -10.68 -5.88
C ALA A 458 -13.77 -11.54 -4.91
N HIS A 459 -13.21 -12.62 -4.35
CA HIS A 459 -13.90 -13.48 -3.38
C HIS A 459 -12.90 -14.22 -2.46
N PRO A 460 -13.33 -14.72 -1.28
CA PRO A 460 -12.45 -15.37 -0.30
C PRO A 460 -11.77 -16.65 -0.80
N ALA A 461 -12.39 -17.43 -1.70
CA ALA A 461 -11.78 -18.68 -2.12
C ALA A 461 -10.46 -18.46 -2.91
N PHE A 462 -10.28 -17.31 -3.56
CA PHE A 462 -8.99 -16.93 -4.16
C PHE A 462 -7.90 -16.76 -3.10
N THR A 463 -8.18 -15.98 -2.04
CA THR A 463 -7.18 -15.73 -0.99
C THR A 463 -6.85 -16.99 -0.21
N VAL A 464 -7.85 -17.84 0.05
CA VAL A 464 -7.64 -19.16 0.68
C VAL A 464 -6.80 -20.07 -0.21
N ARG A 465 -7.14 -20.21 -1.50
CA ARG A 465 -6.45 -21.11 -2.43
C ARG A 465 -4.98 -20.75 -2.60
N PHE A 466 -4.67 -19.47 -2.72
CA PHE A 466 -3.33 -18.99 -3.00
C PHE A 466 -2.59 -18.46 -1.77
N ALA A 467 -3.09 -18.72 -0.55
CA ALA A 467 -2.43 -18.31 0.68
C ALA A 467 -0.92 -18.69 0.74
N PRO A 468 -0.48 -19.88 0.29
CA PRO A 468 0.94 -20.23 0.26
C PRO A 468 1.77 -19.37 -0.71
N ASP A 469 1.18 -18.95 -1.82
CA ASP A 469 1.84 -18.14 -2.86
C ASP A 469 1.85 -16.64 -2.56
N LEU A 470 0.88 -16.22 -1.75
CA LEU A 470 0.63 -14.87 -1.31
C LEU A 470 1.68 -14.38 -0.29
N VAL A 471 2.73 -15.15 0.02
CA VAL A 471 3.90 -14.67 0.77
C VAL A 471 4.66 -13.53 0.06
N ARG A 472 4.51 -13.42 -1.27
CA ARG A 472 5.09 -12.32 -2.07
C ARG A 472 3.99 -11.34 -2.51
N PRO A 473 4.14 -10.03 -2.22
CA PRO A 473 3.26 -9.01 -2.77
C PRO A 473 3.22 -8.98 -4.30
N GLY A 474 2.04 -8.66 -4.83
CA GLY A 474 1.73 -8.63 -6.27
C GLY A 474 0.76 -9.75 -6.65
N LEU A 475 -0.46 -9.37 -7.04
CA LEU A 475 -1.47 -10.34 -7.43
C LEU A 475 -1.18 -10.93 -8.79
N ARG A 476 -1.45 -12.23 -8.93
CA ARG A 476 -1.42 -12.94 -10.22
C ARG A 476 -2.76 -13.55 -10.51
N VAL A 477 -3.08 -13.68 -11.79
CA VAL A 477 -4.43 -14.03 -12.25
C VAL A 477 -4.37 -15.36 -13.01
N PRO A 478 -5.01 -16.44 -12.53
CA PRO A 478 -5.17 -17.63 -13.33
C PRO A 478 -6.09 -17.31 -14.51
N LEU A 479 -5.52 -17.25 -15.71
CA LEU A 479 -6.25 -16.93 -16.94
C LEU A 479 -6.55 -18.22 -17.70
N THR A 480 -7.82 -18.60 -17.81
CA THR A 480 -8.21 -19.85 -18.47
C THR A 480 -7.91 -19.81 -19.97
N ALA A 481 -7.46 -20.94 -20.52
CA ALA A 481 -7.38 -21.14 -21.97
C ALA A 481 -8.72 -21.57 -22.57
N ASP A 482 -9.68 -22.01 -21.75
CA ASP A 482 -11.01 -22.46 -22.15
C ASP A 482 -11.97 -21.27 -22.37
N ALA A 483 -12.51 -21.16 -23.58
CA ALA A 483 -13.41 -20.07 -23.96
C ALA A 483 -14.76 -20.10 -23.22
N ALA A 484 -15.29 -21.29 -22.89
CA ALA A 484 -16.54 -21.44 -22.17
C ALA A 484 -16.39 -21.03 -20.70
N LEU A 485 -15.31 -21.47 -20.05
CA LEU A 485 -14.99 -21.02 -18.68
C LEU A 485 -14.74 -19.51 -18.62
N PHE A 486 -14.09 -18.94 -19.65
CA PHE A 486 -13.93 -17.48 -19.74
C PHE A 486 -15.29 -16.78 -19.85
N ALA A 487 -16.19 -17.27 -20.70
CA ALA A 487 -17.53 -16.70 -20.86
C ALA A 487 -18.37 -16.79 -19.57
N GLU A 488 -18.30 -17.91 -18.87
CA GLU A 488 -18.96 -18.11 -17.58
C GLU A 488 -18.41 -17.14 -16.51
N ALA A 489 -17.08 -16.99 -16.43
CA ALA A 489 -16.44 -16.04 -15.54
C ALA A 489 -16.82 -14.59 -15.86
N VAL A 490 -16.92 -14.24 -17.14
CA VAL A 490 -17.42 -12.91 -17.53
C VAL A 490 -18.86 -12.72 -17.05
N ALA A 491 -19.77 -13.67 -17.27
CA ALA A 491 -21.17 -13.53 -16.86
C ALA A 491 -21.30 -13.33 -15.34
N LEU A 492 -20.65 -14.19 -14.54
CA LEU A 492 -20.63 -14.09 -13.08
C LEU A 492 -19.98 -12.80 -12.60
N GLY A 493 -18.85 -12.44 -13.21
CA GLY A 493 -18.07 -11.27 -12.87
C GLY A 493 -18.78 -9.94 -13.15
N ARG A 494 -19.60 -9.87 -14.19
CA ARG A 494 -20.43 -8.70 -14.49
C ARG A 494 -21.43 -8.44 -13.34
N GLU A 495 -21.93 -9.48 -12.69
CA GLU A 495 -22.77 -9.34 -11.49
C GLU A 495 -21.96 -8.84 -10.29
N VAL A 496 -20.77 -9.39 -10.06
CA VAL A 496 -19.88 -8.94 -8.98
C VAL A 496 -19.53 -7.46 -9.13
N VAL A 497 -19.15 -7.01 -10.34
CA VAL A 497 -18.85 -5.59 -10.58
C VAL A 497 -20.10 -4.72 -10.40
N TRP A 498 -21.26 -5.17 -10.88
CA TRP A 498 -22.54 -4.48 -10.67
C TRP A 498 -22.86 -4.31 -9.18
N LEU A 499 -22.63 -5.35 -8.35
CA LEU A 499 -22.80 -5.29 -6.90
C LEU A 499 -21.83 -4.30 -6.24
N HIS A 500 -20.54 -4.38 -6.54
CA HIS A 500 -19.52 -3.46 -6.02
C HIS A 500 -19.79 -1.99 -6.40
N CYS A 501 -20.40 -1.77 -7.56
CA CYS A 501 -20.81 -0.46 -8.06
C CYS A 501 -22.25 -0.08 -7.66
N TYR A 502 -22.88 -0.81 -6.73
CA TYR A 502 -24.24 -0.53 -6.25
C TYR A 502 -25.28 -0.37 -7.38
N GLY A 503 -25.10 -1.14 -8.45
CA GLY A 503 -25.97 -1.19 -9.61
C GLY A 503 -25.80 -0.07 -10.64
N GLU A 504 -24.82 0.82 -10.45
CA GLU A 504 -24.60 1.96 -11.34
C GLU A 504 -23.78 1.64 -12.59
N ARG A 505 -23.00 0.55 -12.56
CA ARG A 505 -22.15 0.07 -13.65
C ARG A 505 -22.48 -1.38 -13.92
N PHE A 506 -22.22 -1.83 -15.15
CA PHE A 506 -22.57 -3.20 -15.56
C PHE A 506 -24.05 -3.49 -15.30
N ALA A 507 -24.93 -2.51 -15.55
CA ALA A 507 -26.37 -2.75 -15.50
C ALA A 507 -26.82 -3.44 -16.78
N ASP A 508 -27.67 -4.44 -16.62
CA ASP A 508 -28.28 -5.24 -17.68
C ASP A 508 -29.61 -5.81 -17.15
N PRO A 509 -30.73 -5.13 -17.42
CA PRO A 509 -32.04 -5.58 -16.96
C PRO A 509 -32.42 -6.98 -17.47
N ALA A 510 -31.98 -7.37 -18.67
CA ALA A 510 -32.28 -8.69 -19.24
C ALA A 510 -31.58 -9.81 -18.47
N ALA A 511 -30.42 -9.53 -17.88
CA ALA A 511 -29.68 -10.42 -16.98
C ALA A 511 -29.98 -10.17 -15.49
N ASN A 512 -31.12 -9.58 -15.14
CA ASN A 512 -31.52 -9.28 -13.75
C ASN A 512 -30.53 -8.39 -12.96
N ARG A 513 -29.83 -7.49 -13.67
CA ARG A 513 -28.93 -6.46 -13.12
C ARG A 513 -29.46 -5.05 -13.44
N PRO A 514 -30.65 -4.64 -12.95
CA PRO A 514 -31.22 -3.34 -13.31
C PRO A 514 -30.32 -2.17 -12.84
N LYS A 515 -30.45 -1.00 -13.48
CA LYS A 515 -29.73 0.24 -13.09
C LYS A 515 -30.34 0.88 -11.84
N ARG A 516 -30.27 0.19 -10.71
CA ARG A 516 -30.73 0.61 -9.38
C ARG A 516 -29.97 -0.15 -8.30
N ALA A 517 -30.07 0.33 -7.06
CA ALA A 517 -29.44 -0.33 -5.93
C ALA A 517 -29.85 -1.82 -5.83
N PRO A 518 -28.90 -2.76 -5.70
CA PRO A 518 -29.18 -4.19 -5.60
C PRO A 518 -30.09 -4.51 -4.41
N ARG A 519 -30.97 -5.49 -4.60
CA ARG A 519 -31.86 -6.00 -3.54
C ARG A 519 -31.77 -7.51 -3.47
N LEU A 520 -31.82 -8.02 -2.25
CA LEU A 520 -32.00 -9.45 -1.97
C LEU A 520 -33.46 -9.85 -2.20
N PRO A 521 -33.75 -11.14 -2.40
CA PRO A 521 -35.10 -11.68 -2.31
C PRO A 521 -35.80 -11.23 -1.02
N LYS A 522 -37.12 -10.98 -1.09
CA LYS A 522 -37.89 -10.36 0.01
C LYS A 522 -37.79 -11.13 1.33
N ASP A 523 -37.75 -12.45 1.27
CA ASP A 523 -37.63 -13.38 2.41
C ASP A 523 -36.26 -13.30 3.11
N LYS A 524 -35.21 -12.83 2.41
CA LYS A 524 -33.84 -12.68 2.94
C LYS A 524 -33.41 -11.22 3.08
N ALA A 525 -34.27 -10.29 2.72
CA ALA A 525 -33.94 -8.87 2.67
C ALA A 525 -33.75 -8.32 4.10
N PRO A 526 -32.69 -7.53 4.37
CA PRO A 526 -32.58 -6.75 5.59
C PRO A 526 -33.78 -5.80 5.71
N THR A 527 -34.40 -5.79 6.88
CA THR A 527 -35.59 -4.98 7.17
C THR A 527 -35.44 -4.25 8.49
N ILE A 528 -36.10 -3.10 8.60
CA ILE A 528 -36.25 -2.38 9.86
C ILE A 528 -37.69 -2.62 10.32
N PRO A 529 -37.91 -3.45 11.36
CA PRO A 529 -39.26 -3.72 11.85
C PRO A 529 -39.84 -2.49 12.55
N VAL A 530 -41.13 -2.56 12.87
CA VAL A 530 -41.78 -1.57 13.73
C VAL A 530 -41.03 -1.48 15.07
N GLY A 531 -40.62 -0.27 15.46
CA GLY A 531 -39.80 -0.04 16.65
C GLY A 531 -38.29 -0.32 16.48
N GLY A 532 -37.85 -0.81 15.31
CA GLY A 532 -36.43 -1.02 15.00
C GLY A 532 -35.71 0.21 14.43
N ALA A 533 -36.42 1.30 14.18
CA ALA A 533 -35.85 2.52 13.61
C ALA A 533 -34.68 3.04 14.45
N ILE A 534 -33.59 3.42 13.77
CA ILE A 534 -32.44 4.05 14.41
C ILE A 534 -32.83 5.51 14.69
N PRO A 535 -32.85 5.96 15.97
CA PRO A 535 -33.37 7.28 16.31
C PRO A 535 -32.59 8.42 15.64
N SER A 536 -33.33 9.41 15.13
CA SER A 536 -32.79 10.68 14.63
C SER A 536 -32.82 11.75 15.73
N ALA A 537 -32.41 12.99 15.41
CA ALA A 537 -32.46 14.10 16.36
C ALA A 537 -33.89 14.25 16.97
N PRO A 538 -34.02 14.52 18.29
CA PRO A 538 -32.98 14.98 19.21
C PRO A 538 -32.07 13.88 19.80
N GLU A 539 -32.31 12.61 19.49
CA GLU A 539 -31.37 11.55 19.88
C GLU A 539 -30.01 11.77 19.20
N PRO A 540 -28.90 11.68 19.96
CA PRO A 540 -27.58 11.82 19.39
C PRO A 540 -27.25 10.67 18.46
N LEU A 541 -26.24 10.87 17.60
CA LEU A 541 -25.64 9.77 16.86
C LEU A 541 -25.27 8.60 17.81
N PRO A 542 -25.43 7.34 17.35
CA PRO A 542 -25.09 6.16 18.13
C PRO A 542 -23.56 6.02 18.29
N ASP A 543 -23.11 5.40 19.38
CA ASP A 543 -21.69 5.06 19.60
C ASP A 543 -21.38 3.56 19.43
N THR A 544 -22.41 2.71 19.40
CA THR A 544 -22.28 1.26 19.37
C THR A 544 -22.91 0.64 18.13
N MET A 545 -22.27 -0.42 17.64
CA MET A 545 -22.79 -1.32 16.63
C MET A 545 -22.41 -2.74 17.02
N ASP A 546 -23.43 -3.57 17.25
CA ASP A 546 -23.29 -4.93 17.76
C ASP A 546 -24.13 -5.90 16.95
N TYR A 547 -23.87 -7.19 17.10
CA TYR A 547 -24.60 -8.24 16.39
C TYR A 547 -25.23 -9.24 17.37
N ASP A 548 -26.53 -9.46 17.21
CA ASP A 548 -27.31 -10.45 17.93
C ASP A 548 -27.54 -11.64 16.99
N ALA A 549 -26.78 -12.71 17.22
CA ALA A 549 -26.82 -13.91 16.38
C ALA A 549 -28.12 -14.70 16.51
N ALA A 550 -28.74 -14.71 17.71
CA ALA A 550 -29.99 -15.43 17.94
C ALA A 550 -31.14 -14.79 17.17
N GLY A 551 -31.20 -13.46 17.18
CA GLY A 551 -32.20 -12.69 16.43
C GLY A 551 -31.83 -12.39 14.98
N ARG A 552 -30.60 -12.70 14.54
CA ARG A 552 -30.03 -12.26 13.25
C ARG A 552 -30.17 -10.75 13.05
N ARG A 553 -29.81 -9.99 14.09
CA ARG A 553 -30.02 -8.53 14.18
C ARG A 553 -28.71 -7.77 14.25
N LEU A 554 -28.56 -6.76 13.39
CA LEU A 554 -27.52 -5.74 13.52
C LEU A 554 -28.07 -4.60 14.38
N ARG A 555 -27.55 -4.43 15.59
CA ARG A 555 -27.97 -3.38 16.52
C ARG A 555 -27.11 -2.13 16.30
N ILE A 556 -27.74 -0.96 16.27
CA ILE A 556 -27.08 0.33 16.08
C ILE A 556 -27.68 1.31 17.09
N GLY A 557 -26.94 1.57 18.17
CA GLY A 557 -27.48 2.30 19.32
C GLY A 557 -28.79 1.68 19.82
N LYS A 558 -29.87 2.46 19.80
CA LYS A 558 -31.22 2.01 20.22
C LYS A 558 -32.04 1.34 19.11
N GLY A 559 -31.59 1.39 17.85
CA GLY A 559 -32.27 0.77 16.71
C GLY A 559 -31.63 -0.55 16.28
N TYR A 560 -32.25 -1.24 15.33
CA TYR A 560 -31.71 -2.47 14.77
C TYR A 560 -32.28 -2.80 13.38
N VAL A 561 -31.50 -3.58 12.62
CA VAL A 561 -31.89 -4.16 11.33
C VAL A 561 -32.00 -5.67 11.51
N GLU A 562 -33.13 -6.25 11.10
CA GLU A 562 -33.37 -7.70 11.06
C GLU A 562 -32.87 -8.32 9.76
N ASN A 563 -32.85 -9.66 9.71
CA ASN A 563 -32.38 -10.44 8.56
C ASN A 563 -30.93 -10.16 8.16
N VAL A 564 -30.09 -9.76 9.12
CA VAL A 564 -28.64 -9.63 8.91
C VAL A 564 -27.98 -10.96 9.26
N SER A 565 -27.36 -11.60 8.27
CA SER A 565 -26.71 -12.89 8.47
C SER A 565 -25.38 -12.75 9.22
N PRO A 566 -24.90 -13.80 9.91
CA PRO A 566 -23.58 -13.78 10.54
C PRO A 566 -22.46 -13.49 9.53
N GLU A 567 -22.62 -13.96 8.29
CA GLU A 567 -21.67 -13.75 7.20
C GLU A 567 -21.64 -12.29 6.75
N MET A 568 -22.80 -11.60 6.68
CA MET A 568 -22.83 -10.15 6.42
C MET A 568 -22.11 -9.37 7.52
N TRP A 569 -22.30 -9.76 8.79
CA TRP A 569 -21.62 -9.14 9.93
C TRP A 569 -20.11 -9.37 9.90
N ALA A 570 -19.69 -10.59 9.56
CA ALA A 570 -18.30 -11.01 9.49
C ALA A 570 -17.59 -10.57 8.20
N TYR A 571 -18.32 -10.08 7.19
CA TYR A 571 -17.75 -9.77 5.88
C TYR A 571 -16.59 -8.78 6.01
N GLU A 572 -15.45 -9.19 5.47
CA GLU A 572 -14.22 -8.44 5.52
C GLU A 572 -13.50 -8.43 4.19
N VAL A 573 -12.72 -7.37 3.98
CA VAL A 573 -11.70 -7.30 2.93
C VAL A 573 -10.38 -7.38 3.66
N SER A 574 -9.49 -8.32 3.37
CA SER A 574 -8.14 -8.43 3.95
C SER A 574 -8.02 -8.24 5.48
N GLY A 575 -8.98 -8.71 6.27
CA GLY A 575 -8.99 -8.53 7.73
C GLY A 575 -9.60 -7.22 8.25
N LYS A 576 -10.28 -6.43 7.40
CA LYS A 576 -11.05 -5.24 7.83
C LYS A 576 -12.53 -5.56 7.75
N PRO A 577 -13.24 -5.63 8.90
CA PRO A 577 -14.68 -5.81 8.90
C PRO A 577 -15.37 -4.60 8.27
N VAL A 578 -16.14 -4.83 7.21
CA VAL A 578 -16.72 -3.77 6.37
C VAL A 578 -17.74 -2.95 7.15
N LEU A 579 -18.70 -3.59 7.82
CA LEU A 579 -19.75 -2.90 8.59
C LEU A 579 -19.18 -2.07 9.75
N ARG A 580 -18.22 -2.63 10.51
CA ARG A 580 -17.57 -1.89 11.60
C ARG A 580 -16.77 -0.69 11.09
N GLN A 581 -16.10 -0.84 9.94
CA GLN A 581 -15.40 0.29 9.32
C GLN A 581 -16.37 1.36 8.86
N TRP A 582 -17.44 0.98 8.16
CA TRP A 582 -18.49 1.88 7.69
C TRP A 582 -19.14 2.67 8.84
N PHE A 583 -19.42 2.00 9.96
CA PHE A 583 -20.00 2.61 11.16
C PHE A 583 -19.04 3.53 11.90
N SER A 584 -17.74 3.23 11.89
CA SER A 584 -16.74 4.05 12.58
C SER A 584 -16.69 5.51 12.09
N TYR A 585 -17.18 5.77 10.88
CA TYR A 585 -17.30 7.12 10.32
C TYR A 585 -18.66 7.78 10.57
N ARG A 586 -19.63 7.06 11.15
CA ARG A 586 -21.01 7.50 11.40
C ARG A 586 -21.38 7.51 12.88
N ARG A 587 -20.53 6.97 13.76
CA ARG A 587 -20.69 7.06 15.21
C ARG A 587 -20.48 8.48 15.74
N ARG A 588 -20.98 8.79 16.94
CA ARG A 588 -20.81 10.11 17.58
C ARG A 588 -19.36 10.40 17.94
N ASP A 589 -18.74 9.54 18.74
CA ASP A 589 -17.33 9.70 19.10
C ASP A 589 -16.41 9.13 18.01
N ARG A 590 -15.92 9.99 17.12
CA ARG A 590 -14.96 9.61 16.06
C ARG A 590 -13.51 9.81 16.47
N THR A 591 -13.23 10.09 17.74
CA THR A 591 -11.87 10.32 18.21
C THR A 591 -11.01 9.07 18.04
N ARG A 592 -9.75 9.31 17.69
CA ARG A 592 -8.73 8.26 17.61
C ARG A 592 -7.59 8.64 18.54
N PRO A 593 -7.01 7.69 19.29
CA PRO A 593 -5.85 7.96 20.12
C PRO A 593 -4.75 8.63 19.28
N ILE A 594 -4.24 9.76 19.77
CA ILE A 594 -3.12 10.45 19.15
C ILE A 594 -1.85 9.71 19.57
N ILE A 595 -1.21 9.03 18.63
CA ILE A 595 0.03 8.27 18.87
C ILE A 595 1.23 9.13 18.47
N GLY A 596 2.12 9.41 19.42
CA GLY A 596 3.33 10.20 19.23
C GLY A 596 3.04 11.67 18.87
N ASP A 597 3.97 12.32 18.16
CA ASP A 597 3.90 13.75 17.82
C ASP A 597 2.92 14.06 16.66
N ARG A 598 1.85 13.28 16.51
CA ARG A 598 0.85 13.51 15.46
C ARG A 598 -0.02 14.73 15.82
N ARG A 599 -0.13 15.67 14.89
CA ARG A 599 -1.03 16.81 15.02
C ARG A 599 -2.49 16.31 15.21
N PRO A 600 -3.25 16.86 16.16
CA PRO A 600 -4.69 16.59 16.28
C PRO A 600 -5.44 16.87 14.97
N PRO A 601 -6.57 16.19 14.70
CA PRO A 601 -7.40 16.46 13.52
C PRO A 601 -7.92 17.90 13.51
N SER A 602 -8.47 18.33 12.36
CA SER A 602 -9.07 19.67 12.25
C SER A 602 -10.26 19.78 13.21
N PRO A 603 -10.47 20.94 13.89
CA PRO A 603 -11.72 21.17 14.61
C PRO A 603 -12.96 21.09 13.71
N LEU A 604 -12.83 21.21 12.38
CA LEU A 604 -13.94 21.00 11.44
C LEU A 604 -14.46 19.55 11.45
N ASP A 605 -13.64 18.55 11.81
CA ASP A 605 -14.08 17.15 11.92
C ASP A 605 -15.14 16.94 13.02
N SER A 606 -15.26 17.89 13.97
CA SER A 606 -16.32 17.89 14.99
C SER A 606 -17.69 18.31 14.46
N VAL A 607 -17.76 18.95 13.29
CA VAL A 607 -19.02 19.29 12.63
C VAL A 607 -19.58 18.01 12.00
N GLN A 608 -20.66 17.52 12.60
CA GLN A 608 -21.33 16.27 12.30
C GLN A 608 -22.85 16.47 12.45
N PRO A 609 -23.69 15.56 11.93
CA PRO A 609 -25.13 15.61 12.19
C PRO A 609 -25.46 15.48 13.68
N GLU A 610 -26.55 16.12 14.11
CA GLU A 610 -27.00 16.07 15.51
C GLU A 610 -27.57 14.70 15.89
N GLY A 611 -28.10 13.95 14.93
CA GLY A 611 -28.64 12.60 15.10
C GLY A 611 -28.50 11.76 13.84
N TRP A 612 -29.01 10.51 13.87
CA TRP A 612 -28.94 9.60 12.73
C TRP A 612 -29.72 10.13 11.52
N LEU A 613 -29.11 10.13 10.34
CA LEU A 613 -29.75 10.62 9.11
C LEU A 613 -30.49 9.51 8.37
N ALA A 614 -31.61 9.84 7.72
CA ALA A 614 -32.35 8.89 6.88
C ALA A 614 -31.46 8.29 5.76
N GLU A 615 -30.56 9.09 5.18
CA GLU A 615 -29.62 8.60 4.17
C GLU A 615 -28.61 7.59 4.73
N TYR A 616 -28.27 7.63 6.03
CA TYR A 616 -27.41 6.62 6.64
C TYR A 616 -28.13 5.27 6.73
N THR A 617 -29.44 5.28 7.01
CA THR A 617 -30.27 4.08 6.94
C THR A 617 -30.32 3.53 5.53
N THR A 618 -30.54 4.36 4.52
CA THR A 618 -30.56 3.94 3.12
C THR A 618 -29.22 3.35 2.69
N ASP A 619 -28.09 4.02 2.98
CA ASP A 619 -26.75 3.52 2.65
C ASP A 619 -26.42 2.21 3.38
N LEU A 620 -26.88 2.04 4.63
CA LEU A 620 -26.72 0.80 5.38
C LEU A 620 -27.49 -0.36 4.74
N LEU A 621 -28.77 -0.16 4.41
CA LEU A 621 -29.59 -1.19 3.77
C LEU A 621 -29.03 -1.57 2.40
N ASP A 622 -28.61 -0.58 1.59
CA ASP A 622 -27.91 -0.82 0.33
C ASP A 622 -26.66 -1.67 0.52
N LEU A 623 -25.82 -1.35 1.51
CA LEU A 623 -24.62 -2.12 1.83
C LEU A 623 -24.97 -3.55 2.23
N LEU A 624 -25.93 -3.76 3.13
CA LEU A 624 -26.35 -5.11 3.57
C LEU A 624 -26.90 -5.94 2.40
N HIS A 625 -27.68 -5.34 1.51
CA HIS A 625 -28.14 -6.01 0.29
C HIS A 625 -26.98 -6.41 -0.64
N VAL A 626 -26.00 -5.52 -0.84
CA VAL A 626 -24.80 -5.81 -1.63
C VAL A 626 -24.01 -6.95 -0.99
N LEU A 627 -23.73 -6.89 0.32
CA LEU A 627 -22.99 -7.92 1.05
C LEU A 627 -23.68 -9.28 0.94
N GLY A 628 -24.98 -9.36 1.21
CA GLY A 628 -25.70 -10.64 1.11
C GLY A 628 -25.69 -11.24 -0.28
N ARG A 629 -25.76 -10.41 -1.32
CA ARG A 629 -25.66 -10.91 -2.70
C ARG A 629 -24.25 -11.33 -3.06
N LEU A 630 -23.22 -10.60 -2.62
CA LEU A 630 -21.83 -11.02 -2.82
C LEU A 630 -21.58 -12.39 -2.16
N ILE A 631 -21.98 -12.55 -0.90
CA ILE A 631 -21.87 -13.82 -0.16
C ILE A 631 -22.60 -14.95 -0.90
N ALA A 632 -23.77 -14.69 -1.48
CA ALA A 632 -24.50 -15.69 -2.25
C ALA A 632 -23.79 -16.12 -3.55
N LEU A 633 -22.90 -15.28 -4.11
CA LEU A 633 -22.09 -15.60 -5.29
C LEU A 633 -20.79 -16.34 -4.95
N GLU A 634 -20.29 -16.24 -3.72
CA GLU A 634 -19.00 -16.81 -3.32
C GLU A 634 -18.86 -18.32 -3.62
N PRO A 635 -19.88 -19.18 -3.41
CA PRO A 635 -19.78 -20.59 -3.77
C PRO A 635 -19.60 -20.81 -5.28
N ALA A 636 -20.31 -20.06 -6.11
CA ALA A 636 -20.17 -20.15 -7.57
C ALA A 636 -18.80 -19.64 -8.04
N GLN A 637 -18.29 -18.56 -7.44
CA GLN A 637 -16.93 -18.09 -7.71
C GLN A 637 -15.87 -19.11 -7.27
N ALA A 638 -16.06 -19.77 -6.13
CA ALA A 638 -15.16 -20.80 -5.63
C ALA A 638 -15.09 -22.02 -6.56
N ASP A 639 -16.25 -22.54 -6.98
CA ASP A 639 -16.34 -23.64 -7.95
C ASP A 639 -15.68 -23.26 -9.28
N LEU A 640 -16.01 -22.09 -9.81
CA LEU A 640 -15.47 -21.62 -11.07
C LEU A 640 -13.94 -21.45 -11.02
N LEU A 641 -13.41 -20.86 -9.95
CA LEU A 641 -11.97 -20.77 -9.74
C LEU A 641 -11.31 -22.16 -9.70
N ALA A 642 -11.94 -23.12 -9.01
CA ALA A 642 -11.42 -24.48 -8.93
C ALA A 642 -11.36 -25.13 -10.32
N ARG A 643 -12.42 -25.04 -11.13
CA ARG A 643 -12.46 -25.54 -12.51
C ARG A 643 -11.45 -24.84 -13.42
N ILE A 644 -11.34 -23.51 -13.33
CA ILE A 644 -10.34 -22.75 -14.09
C ILE A 644 -8.93 -23.25 -13.76
N CYS A 645 -8.59 -23.39 -12.48
CA CYS A 645 -7.26 -23.83 -12.07
C CYS A 645 -6.97 -25.31 -12.35
N ALA A 646 -7.99 -26.14 -12.53
CA ALA A 646 -7.84 -27.54 -12.93
C ALA A 646 -7.71 -27.71 -14.46
N GLY A 647 -8.24 -26.74 -15.23
CA GLY A 647 -8.19 -26.72 -16.69
C GLY A 647 -6.89 -26.12 -17.25
N PRO A 648 -6.77 -26.07 -18.59
CA PRO A 648 -5.63 -25.44 -19.25
C PRO A 648 -5.65 -23.92 -18.99
N LEU A 649 -4.48 -23.37 -18.67
CA LEU A 649 -4.28 -21.95 -18.36
C LEU A 649 -3.35 -21.31 -19.37
N ARG A 650 -3.56 -20.02 -19.63
CA ARG A 650 -2.65 -19.18 -20.43
C ARG A 650 -1.52 -18.69 -19.54
N SER A 651 -0.30 -19.09 -19.87
CA SER A 651 0.86 -18.67 -19.10
C SER A 651 1.33 -17.26 -19.51
N VAL A 652 2.11 -16.63 -18.64
CA VAL A 652 2.85 -15.40 -18.94
C VAL A 652 3.80 -15.59 -20.13
N GLY A 653 4.33 -16.81 -20.33
CA GLY A 653 5.17 -17.16 -21.47
C GLY A 653 4.40 -17.10 -22.78
N ASP A 654 3.20 -17.69 -22.82
CA ASP A 654 2.33 -17.70 -24.00
C ASP A 654 1.89 -16.27 -24.38
N LEU A 655 1.45 -15.51 -23.37
CA LEU A 655 1.02 -14.12 -23.56
C LEU A 655 2.20 -13.21 -23.94
N GLY A 656 3.39 -13.47 -23.41
CA GLY A 656 4.62 -12.75 -23.74
C GLY A 656 5.08 -13.02 -25.17
N ALA A 657 5.11 -14.28 -25.60
CA ALA A 657 5.47 -14.68 -26.96
C ALA A 657 4.53 -14.10 -28.02
N ALA A 658 3.24 -13.94 -27.67
CA ALA A 658 2.23 -13.30 -28.50
C ALA A 658 2.25 -11.75 -28.44
N GLY A 659 3.17 -11.14 -27.69
CA GLY A 659 3.27 -9.69 -27.54
C GLY A 659 2.15 -9.05 -26.71
N ALA A 660 1.26 -9.84 -26.10
CA ALA A 660 0.08 -9.35 -25.37
C ALA A 660 0.43 -8.51 -24.13
N LEU A 661 1.61 -8.74 -23.54
CA LEU A 661 2.09 -8.04 -22.34
C LEU A 661 3.15 -6.97 -22.63
N ALA A 662 3.44 -6.71 -23.91
CA ALA A 662 4.48 -5.75 -24.29
C ALA A 662 4.18 -4.35 -23.74
N VAL A 663 5.23 -3.68 -23.25
CA VAL A 663 5.14 -2.30 -22.76
C VAL A 663 4.99 -1.37 -23.97
N LEU A 664 3.86 -0.67 -24.07
CA LEU A 664 3.70 0.38 -25.07
C LEU A 664 4.76 1.46 -24.81
N GLU A 665 5.59 1.78 -25.80
CA GLU A 665 6.44 2.96 -25.74
C GLU A 665 5.55 4.21 -25.68
N VAL A 666 5.37 4.75 -24.46
CA VAL A 666 4.69 6.03 -24.31
C VAL A 666 5.69 7.11 -24.74
N ALA A 667 5.45 7.69 -25.92
CA ALA A 667 6.14 8.91 -26.35
C ALA A 667 6.08 9.94 -25.20
N LYS A 668 7.25 10.37 -24.72
CA LYS A 668 7.35 11.34 -23.62
C LYS A 668 6.57 12.59 -23.99
N ALA A 669 5.44 12.84 -23.32
CA ALA A 669 4.77 14.14 -23.38
C ALA A 669 5.80 15.21 -23.02
N SER A 670 6.11 16.08 -23.99
CA SER A 670 7.06 17.16 -23.81
C SER A 670 6.56 18.04 -22.66
N ARG A 671 7.39 18.24 -21.64
CA ARG A 671 7.15 19.30 -20.67
C ARG A 671 7.17 20.60 -21.45
N ALA A 672 6.00 21.19 -21.67
CA ALA A 672 5.89 22.54 -22.18
C ALA A 672 6.83 23.44 -21.36
N LYS A 673 7.84 24.01 -22.03
CA LYS A 673 8.78 24.96 -21.43
C LYS A 673 7.95 26.08 -20.79
N ARG A 674 8.18 26.34 -19.51
CA ARG A 674 7.75 27.58 -18.86
C ARG A 674 8.33 28.74 -19.67
N VAL A 675 7.49 29.43 -20.42
CA VAL A 675 7.81 30.76 -20.95
C VAL A 675 7.84 31.69 -19.73
N LYS A 676 9.00 32.26 -19.43
CA LYS A 676 9.11 33.37 -18.48
C LYS A 676 8.48 34.61 -19.15
N PRO A 677 7.60 35.36 -18.49
CA PRO A 677 7.23 36.68 -18.98
C PRO A 677 8.49 37.55 -18.99
N GLY A 678 8.80 38.11 -20.16
CA GLY A 678 9.91 39.03 -20.33
C GLY A 678 9.69 40.30 -19.51
N ALA A 679 10.79 40.82 -18.97
CA ALA A 679 10.86 42.18 -18.46
C ALA A 679 10.62 43.14 -19.64
N ALA A 680 9.55 43.94 -19.56
CA ALA A 680 9.41 45.10 -20.42
C ALA A 680 10.27 46.22 -19.83
N SER A 681 11.31 46.60 -20.58
CA SER A 681 12.00 47.87 -20.42
C SER A 681 11.32 48.90 -21.32
N ALA A 682 10.65 49.87 -20.71
CA ALA A 682 10.54 51.26 -21.13
C ALA A 682 10.06 52.06 -19.92
#